data_AF-A0A812LRK8-F1
#
_entry.id   AF-A0A812LRK8-F1
#
_cell.length_a   1.000
_cell.length_b   1.000
_cell.length_c   1.000
_cell.angle_alpha   90.00
_cell.angle_beta   90.00
_cell.angle_gamma   90.00
#
_symmetry.space_group_name_H-M   'P 1'
#
loop_
_entity.id
_entity.type
_entity.pdbx_description
1 polymer ?
#
loop_
_entity_poly.entity_id
_entity_poly.type
_entity_poly.pdbx_seq_one_letter_code
_entity_poly.pdbx_strand_id
1 'polypeptide(L)'
;MWFADMLYAMESLVPYIGNIDRVQEDCDVLTLTLAKYEKVNLKEFRSVMFASLRSLLPTTWSSEHENAWAWFWGIVEKKVEENKQLPVHNHQCLRSFLARMDEETLADFKLKVFDTFFATTEESQLYLRAANKRLMYIMGRILTIMSDIYTKTHQAVIALSALGLLHAGHGVPEDLVRPFVQAFMGGIKENCPDESLHDGLWWTLDLIGRIFIRTLAEGSTPVIIAINRNTAKAMKTAVANYPRGEREVILLKVQVGTESMSPLIWAVEKLRSKLGPGTHELRKGALESAKEILNDLLTMRADRARYYYGMEMLFTRHSDIISLLCTKAPSLLPTLFDGLIWRSKNVKNGMRRANYYIASLLRDENGQLTDSLLDLIKQGDCEIICHPTVVFQADLLWTRLCCLPWALTKCWFCLTLVLYIMAEQQAIVSSDPLSTDRFTVIACRALLYVCSLGQLFAKHAFQTYRAVRQKEMMRFCCMPVPKYVLRTRQELVEVLLLLLLICLLCIEPALHCLAVSSELLIDCCEYGEWQCNLMHTYNRLAAFPMVLYFILASELVHLNVHLSVFSVICSSLMWEFLLYVAVLIFFTAAFASAVACLPQSMGSDSVQMRDFFSWPLAFESLLSMAFNTYGSDNYEQIAQEDEPMLKWFVMGFAACWHVYLMNLMVAQLCQRYNEIFHDARGNARLTRGINIYETSMPLISKKRWTGFVESLRLEEACELDEGDNGPRGAVPTTEDPYDYLQYPKVTLDRVQRYGGLANPELPWPSLEEAIDDSAVGKLTRMTQAKFEEMDRLMLGSS
;
A
#
# COMPACT_ATOMS: atom_id res chain seq x y z
N MET A 1 37.07 -6.30 -32.24
CA MET A 1 35.63 -6.21 -31.96
C MET A 1 34.96 -7.58 -31.98
N TRP A 2 35.12 -8.40 -33.05
CA TRP A 2 34.62 -9.79 -33.07
C TRP A 2 35.12 -10.69 -31.91
N PHE A 3 36.30 -10.39 -31.36
CA PHE A 3 36.83 -11.05 -30.17
C PHE A 3 35.92 -10.92 -28.93
N ALA A 4 35.25 -9.78 -28.77
CA ALA A 4 34.33 -9.56 -27.64
C ALA A 4 33.04 -10.37 -27.80
N ASP A 5 32.49 -10.44 -29.01
CA ASP A 5 31.32 -11.29 -29.30
C ASP A 5 31.63 -12.78 -29.13
N MET A 6 32.86 -13.19 -29.48
CA MET A 6 33.33 -14.56 -29.23
C MET A 6 33.44 -14.85 -27.73
N LEU A 7 34.01 -13.92 -26.94
CA LEU A 7 34.07 -14.05 -25.48
C LEU A 7 32.67 -14.10 -24.86
N TYR A 8 31.74 -13.27 -25.32
CA TYR A 8 30.35 -13.30 -24.89
C TYR A 8 29.68 -14.65 -25.21
N ALA A 9 29.93 -15.23 -26.39
CA ALA A 9 29.42 -16.54 -26.75
C ALA A 9 30.00 -17.67 -25.88
N MET A 10 31.22 -17.52 -25.34
CA MET A 10 31.81 -18.52 -24.43
C MET A 10 31.02 -18.70 -23.13
N GLU A 11 30.37 -17.65 -22.64
CA GLU A 11 29.52 -17.73 -21.44
C GLU A 11 28.35 -18.70 -21.64
N SER A 12 27.88 -18.87 -22.88
CA SER A 12 26.83 -19.83 -23.23
C SER A 12 27.41 -21.18 -23.70
N LEU A 13 28.44 -21.18 -24.54
CA LEU A 13 28.95 -22.41 -25.15
C LEU A 13 29.60 -23.38 -24.15
N VAL A 14 30.34 -22.85 -23.17
CA VAL A 14 31.14 -23.69 -22.25
C VAL A 14 30.28 -24.47 -21.26
N PRO A 15 29.31 -23.87 -20.54
CA PRO A 15 28.48 -24.62 -19.57
C PRO A 15 27.62 -25.71 -20.21
N TYR A 16 27.25 -25.53 -21.48
CA TYR A 16 26.31 -26.42 -22.18
C TYR A 16 26.97 -27.37 -23.18
N ILE A 17 28.29 -27.54 -23.15
CA ILE A 17 29.00 -28.40 -24.11
C ILE A 17 28.49 -29.87 -24.13
N GLY A 18 27.91 -30.34 -23.03
CA GLY A 18 27.28 -31.67 -22.94
C GLY A 18 25.94 -31.80 -23.68
N ASN A 19 25.33 -30.69 -24.10
CA ASN A 19 24.08 -30.66 -24.86
C ASN A 19 24.36 -30.24 -26.31
N ILE A 20 24.43 -31.23 -27.21
CA ILE A 20 24.80 -31.04 -28.62
C ILE A 20 23.84 -30.07 -29.33
N ASP A 21 22.53 -30.18 -29.06
CA ASP A 21 21.52 -29.32 -29.68
C ASP A 21 21.71 -27.85 -29.27
N ARG A 22 22.03 -27.62 -27.98
CA ARG A 22 22.31 -26.29 -27.43
C ARG A 22 23.57 -25.68 -28.03
N VAL A 23 24.64 -26.47 -28.13
CA VAL A 23 25.92 -26.03 -28.74
C VAL A 23 25.71 -25.70 -30.22
N GLN A 24 24.91 -26.48 -30.94
CA GLN A 24 24.61 -26.22 -32.33
C GLN A 24 23.82 -24.91 -32.50
N GLU A 25 22.79 -24.66 -31.69
CA GLU A 25 22.06 -23.39 -31.66
C GLU A 25 22.99 -22.20 -31.39
N ASP A 26 23.81 -22.28 -30.34
CA ASP A 26 24.73 -21.20 -29.97
C ASP A 26 25.81 -20.97 -31.05
N CYS A 27 26.28 -22.02 -31.73
CA CYS A 27 27.18 -21.91 -32.87
C CYS A 27 26.50 -21.25 -34.09
N ASP A 28 25.23 -21.55 -34.35
CA ASP A 28 24.45 -20.92 -35.43
C ASP A 28 24.28 -19.41 -35.15
N VAL A 29 23.97 -19.03 -33.91
CA VAL A 29 23.90 -17.63 -33.46
C VAL A 29 25.27 -16.94 -33.53
N LEU A 30 26.33 -17.62 -33.12
CA LEU A 30 27.70 -17.11 -33.22
C LEU A 30 28.09 -16.89 -34.68
N THR A 31 27.73 -17.80 -35.59
CA THR A 31 28.00 -17.68 -37.03
C THR A 31 27.31 -16.45 -37.63
N LEU A 32 26.05 -16.19 -37.26
CA LEU A 32 25.32 -14.97 -37.65
C LEU A 32 26.01 -13.69 -37.15
N THR A 33 26.56 -13.74 -35.94
CA THR A 33 27.24 -12.60 -35.32
C THR A 33 28.60 -12.35 -36.01
N LEU A 34 29.35 -13.41 -36.30
CA LEU A 34 30.67 -13.33 -36.93
C LEU A 34 30.60 -12.96 -38.42
N ALA A 35 29.51 -13.29 -39.11
CA ALA A 35 29.29 -12.95 -40.52
C ALA A 35 29.28 -11.43 -40.80
N LYS A 36 29.14 -10.60 -39.76
CA LYS A 36 29.21 -9.13 -39.85
C LYS A 36 30.63 -8.60 -40.02
N TYR A 37 31.64 -9.44 -39.82
CA TYR A 37 33.04 -9.07 -39.88
C TYR A 37 33.71 -9.64 -41.14
N GLU A 38 34.50 -8.81 -41.84
CA GLU A 38 35.17 -9.22 -43.08
C GLU A 38 36.30 -10.24 -42.86
N LYS A 39 36.98 -10.18 -41.72
CA LYS A 39 38.11 -11.07 -41.38
C LYS A 39 37.97 -11.60 -39.96
N VAL A 40 37.68 -12.89 -39.85
CA VAL A 40 37.62 -13.64 -38.59
C VAL A 40 38.66 -14.76 -38.63
N ASN A 41 39.53 -14.83 -37.62
CA ASN A 41 40.60 -15.83 -37.53
C ASN A 41 40.44 -16.69 -36.27
N LEU A 42 39.72 -17.80 -36.40
CA LEU A 42 39.41 -18.70 -35.29
C LEU A 42 40.68 -19.35 -34.68
N LYS A 43 41.73 -19.59 -35.48
CA LYS A 43 43.00 -20.16 -35.01
C LYS A 43 43.79 -19.19 -34.12
N GLU A 44 43.69 -17.91 -34.41
CA GLU A 44 44.29 -16.86 -33.58
C GLU A 44 43.56 -16.73 -32.25
N PHE A 45 42.22 -16.75 -32.26
CA PHE A 45 41.43 -16.77 -31.03
C PHE A 45 41.79 -17.97 -30.15
N ARG A 46 41.90 -19.17 -30.74
CA ARG A 46 42.36 -20.37 -30.05
C ARG A 46 43.68 -20.12 -29.32
N SER A 47 44.67 -19.61 -30.03
CA SER A 47 46.02 -19.39 -29.48
C SER A 47 46.01 -18.42 -28.29
N VAL A 48 45.24 -17.34 -28.38
CA VAL A 48 45.07 -16.34 -27.31
C VAL A 48 44.26 -16.90 -26.13
N MET A 49 43.22 -17.70 -26.40
CA MET A 49 42.42 -18.37 -25.37
C MET A 49 43.30 -19.31 -24.53
N PHE A 50 44.11 -20.16 -25.18
CA PHE A 50 45.05 -21.05 -24.49
C PHE A 50 46.11 -20.28 -23.70
N ALA A 51 46.69 -19.22 -24.28
CA ALA A 51 47.66 -18.39 -23.57
C ALA A 51 47.04 -17.73 -22.31
N SER A 52 45.82 -17.20 -22.44
CA SER A 52 45.09 -16.57 -21.33
C SER A 52 44.73 -17.57 -20.23
N LEU A 53 44.17 -18.74 -20.57
CA LEU A 53 43.80 -19.76 -19.60
C LEU A 53 45.01 -20.30 -18.82
N ARG A 54 46.14 -20.54 -19.51
CA ARG A 54 47.40 -20.94 -18.86
C ARG A 54 47.92 -19.87 -17.90
N SER A 55 47.79 -18.60 -18.26
CA SER A 55 48.23 -17.49 -17.41
C SER A 55 47.32 -17.29 -16.19
N LEU A 56 46.02 -17.58 -16.30
CA LEU A 56 45.05 -17.42 -15.21
C LEU A 56 45.05 -18.59 -14.23
N LEU A 57 45.42 -19.79 -14.69
CA LEU A 57 45.40 -21.02 -13.89
C LEU A 57 46.78 -21.74 -13.84
N PRO A 58 47.90 -21.05 -13.56
CA PRO A 58 49.23 -21.63 -13.73
C PRO A 58 49.51 -22.81 -12.78
N THR A 59 48.81 -22.90 -11.65
CA THR A 59 49.00 -23.94 -10.63
C THR A 59 48.10 -25.17 -10.82
N THR A 60 46.99 -25.02 -11.55
CA THR A 60 45.98 -26.08 -11.78
C THR A 60 45.94 -26.56 -13.23
N TRP A 61 46.50 -25.80 -14.17
CA TRP A 61 46.53 -26.17 -15.58
C TRP A 61 47.34 -27.44 -15.81
N SER A 62 46.73 -28.43 -16.47
CA SER A 62 47.35 -29.72 -16.78
C SER A 62 47.17 -30.06 -18.27
N SER A 63 47.86 -31.10 -18.74
CA SER A 63 47.67 -31.64 -20.08
C SER A 63 46.24 -32.12 -20.34
N GLU A 64 45.52 -32.54 -19.31
CA GLU A 64 44.10 -32.92 -19.42
C GLU A 64 43.20 -31.72 -19.69
N HIS A 65 43.43 -30.60 -18.99
CA HIS A 65 42.71 -29.34 -19.27
C HIS A 65 42.99 -28.83 -20.69
N GLU A 66 44.26 -28.89 -21.11
CA GLU A 66 44.70 -28.53 -22.46
C GLU A 66 43.95 -29.34 -23.53
N ASN A 67 43.85 -30.66 -23.35
CA ASN A 67 43.14 -31.56 -24.25
C ASN A 67 41.63 -31.30 -24.27
N ALA A 68 41.01 -31.05 -23.10
CA ALA A 68 39.59 -30.77 -22.98
C ALA A 68 39.20 -29.47 -23.70
N TRP A 69 39.96 -28.39 -23.50
CA TRP A 69 39.74 -27.12 -24.19
C TRP A 69 40.02 -27.22 -25.70
N ALA A 70 40.98 -28.05 -26.11
CA ALA A 70 41.29 -28.26 -27.53
C ALA A 70 40.18 -29.03 -28.24
N TRP A 71 39.61 -30.02 -27.56
CA TRP A 71 38.44 -30.76 -28.03
C TRP A 71 37.21 -29.86 -28.14
N PHE A 72 36.89 -29.11 -27.08
CA PHE A 72 35.80 -28.14 -27.06
C PHE A 72 35.89 -27.16 -28.23
N TRP A 73 37.05 -26.50 -28.38
CA TRP A 73 37.25 -25.52 -29.44
C TRP A 73 37.23 -26.16 -30.83
N GLY A 74 37.72 -27.39 -30.97
CA GLY A 74 37.66 -28.12 -32.23
C GLY A 74 36.22 -28.33 -32.73
N ILE A 75 35.26 -28.51 -31.82
CA ILE A 75 33.83 -28.61 -32.17
C ILE A 75 33.29 -27.26 -32.64
N VAL A 76 33.52 -26.20 -31.86
CA VAL A 76 33.05 -24.84 -32.17
C VAL A 76 33.65 -24.34 -33.49
N GLU A 77 34.98 -24.48 -33.66
CA GLU A 77 35.70 -24.07 -34.87
C GLU A 77 35.18 -24.81 -36.11
N LYS A 78 35.00 -26.12 -36.01
CA LYS A 78 34.45 -26.93 -37.10
C LYS A 78 33.05 -26.46 -37.50
N LYS A 79 32.15 -26.28 -36.52
CA LYS A 79 30.75 -25.88 -36.79
C LYS A 79 30.62 -24.48 -37.36
N VAL A 80 31.36 -23.51 -36.82
CA VAL A 80 31.33 -22.13 -37.32
C VAL A 80 31.91 -22.04 -38.73
N GLU A 81 32.98 -22.78 -39.04
CA GLU A 81 33.56 -22.77 -40.38
C GLU A 81 32.68 -23.51 -41.41
N GLU A 82 32.03 -24.61 -41.02
CA GLU A 82 31.01 -25.31 -41.85
C GLU A 82 29.85 -24.37 -42.21
N ASN A 83 29.39 -23.55 -41.25
CA ASN A 83 28.20 -22.71 -41.42
C ASN A 83 28.50 -21.29 -41.93
N LYS A 84 29.77 -20.92 -42.13
CA LYS A 84 30.22 -19.54 -42.41
C LYS A 84 29.53 -18.84 -43.59
N GLN A 85 29.15 -19.59 -44.63
CA GLN A 85 28.49 -19.04 -45.82
C GLN A 85 26.97 -19.00 -45.70
N LEU A 86 26.39 -19.73 -44.75
CA LEU A 86 24.93 -19.83 -44.58
C LEU A 86 24.26 -18.49 -44.25
N PRO A 87 24.81 -17.62 -43.37
CA PRO A 87 24.18 -16.34 -43.05
C PRO A 87 23.89 -15.45 -44.27
N VAL A 88 24.86 -15.33 -45.18
CA VAL A 88 24.75 -14.46 -46.35
C VAL A 88 23.73 -15.05 -47.34
N HIS A 89 23.83 -16.35 -47.60
CA HIS A 89 22.92 -17.06 -48.49
C HIS A 89 21.49 -17.03 -47.98
N ASN A 90 21.26 -17.44 -46.72
CA ASN A 90 19.93 -17.55 -46.14
C ASN A 90 19.25 -16.19 -45.97
N HIS A 91 20.02 -15.13 -45.65
CA HIS A 91 19.49 -13.77 -45.61
C HIS A 91 19.02 -13.32 -47.00
N GLN A 92 19.76 -13.67 -48.06
CA GLN A 92 19.34 -13.39 -49.43
C GLN A 92 18.07 -14.16 -49.79
N CYS A 93 17.96 -15.44 -49.42
CA CYS A 93 16.74 -16.22 -49.61
C CYS A 93 15.52 -15.57 -48.95
N LEU A 94 15.65 -15.11 -47.70
CA LEU A 94 14.57 -14.42 -47.00
C LEU A 94 14.19 -13.09 -47.67
N ARG A 95 15.16 -12.28 -48.09
CA ARG A 95 14.89 -11.02 -48.80
C ARG A 95 14.20 -11.27 -50.14
N SER A 96 14.63 -12.29 -50.88
CA SER A 96 14.02 -12.69 -52.15
C SER A 96 12.59 -13.20 -51.95
N PHE A 97 12.32 -13.97 -50.89
CA PHE A 97 10.97 -14.40 -50.55
C PHE A 97 10.05 -13.23 -50.19
N LEU A 98 10.49 -12.34 -49.30
CA LEU A 98 9.70 -11.17 -48.88
C LEU A 98 9.44 -10.19 -50.03
N ALA A 99 10.38 -10.03 -50.97
CA ALA A 99 10.22 -9.15 -52.13
C ALA A 99 9.24 -9.71 -53.19
N ARG A 100 8.93 -11.01 -53.17
CA ARG A 100 8.00 -11.66 -54.11
C ARG A 100 6.53 -11.52 -53.72
N MET A 101 6.23 -11.17 -52.47
CA MET A 101 4.86 -10.99 -51.99
C MET A 101 4.46 -9.52 -51.99
N ASP A 102 3.35 -9.19 -52.64
CA ASP A 102 2.69 -7.91 -52.48
C ASP A 102 1.89 -7.86 -51.16
N GLU A 103 1.34 -6.69 -50.83
CA GLU A 103 0.70 -6.46 -49.54
C GLU A 103 -0.55 -7.34 -49.32
N GLU A 104 -1.30 -7.62 -50.39
CA GLU A 104 -2.50 -8.47 -50.37
C GLU A 104 -2.15 -9.95 -50.22
N THR A 105 -1.20 -10.47 -51.01
CA THR A 105 -0.74 -11.87 -50.89
C THR A 105 -0.06 -12.11 -49.54
N LEU A 106 0.69 -11.13 -49.02
CA LEU A 106 1.29 -11.21 -47.70
C LEU A 106 0.23 -11.23 -46.58
N ALA A 107 -0.89 -10.52 -46.75
CA ALA A 107 -1.99 -10.54 -45.80
C ALA A 107 -2.68 -11.91 -45.76
N ASP A 108 -2.94 -12.51 -46.92
CA ASP A 108 -3.53 -13.84 -47.04
C ASP A 108 -2.60 -14.94 -46.47
N PHE A 109 -1.32 -14.91 -46.86
CA PHE A 109 -0.29 -15.80 -46.32
C PHE A 109 -0.27 -15.81 -44.79
N LYS A 110 -0.33 -14.63 -44.16
CA LYS A 110 -0.27 -14.50 -42.69
C LYS A 110 -1.43 -15.21 -41.99
N LEU A 111 -2.62 -15.23 -42.58
CA LEU A 111 -3.78 -15.89 -42.01
C LEU A 111 -3.77 -17.39 -42.33
N LYS A 112 -3.45 -17.74 -43.57
CA LYS A 112 -3.45 -19.13 -44.04
C LYS A 112 -2.52 -20.03 -43.23
N VAL A 113 -1.37 -19.52 -42.78
CA VAL A 113 -0.46 -20.26 -41.88
C VAL A 113 -1.15 -20.63 -40.56
N PHE A 114 -1.92 -19.71 -39.97
CA PHE A 114 -2.66 -20.00 -38.74
C PHE A 114 -3.84 -20.95 -38.99
N ASP A 115 -4.54 -20.82 -40.12
CA ASP A 115 -5.62 -21.74 -40.49
C ASP A 115 -5.10 -23.18 -40.63
N THR A 116 -3.98 -23.36 -41.34
CA THR A 116 -3.31 -24.66 -41.46
C THR A 116 -2.83 -25.18 -40.11
N PHE A 117 -2.26 -24.32 -39.27
CA PHE A 117 -1.81 -24.70 -37.92
C PHE A 117 -2.97 -25.13 -37.02
N PHE A 118 -4.08 -24.38 -37.02
CA PHE A 118 -5.27 -24.69 -36.24
C PHE A 118 -6.02 -25.93 -36.74
N ALA A 119 -5.95 -26.23 -38.04
CA ALA A 119 -6.49 -27.45 -38.64
C ALA A 119 -5.63 -28.68 -38.33
N THR A 120 -4.30 -28.52 -38.26
CA THR A 120 -3.37 -29.63 -38.00
C THR A 120 -3.23 -29.91 -36.49
N THR A 121 -3.40 -28.89 -35.65
CA THR A 121 -3.21 -29.00 -34.21
C THR A 121 -4.31 -28.24 -33.47
N GLU A 122 -5.43 -28.91 -33.22
CA GLU A 122 -6.61 -28.31 -32.59
C GLU A 122 -6.32 -27.72 -31.20
N GLU A 123 -5.43 -28.36 -30.42
CA GLU A 123 -5.05 -27.90 -29.07
C GLU A 123 -4.49 -26.47 -29.08
N SER A 124 -3.82 -26.06 -30.16
CA SER A 124 -3.23 -24.73 -30.28
C SER A 124 -4.26 -23.59 -30.21
N GLN A 125 -5.53 -23.88 -30.53
CA GLN A 125 -6.62 -22.91 -30.43
C GLN A 125 -6.88 -22.48 -28.97
N LEU A 126 -6.56 -23.32 -27.98
CA LEU A 126 -6.69 -22.97 -26.55
C LEU A 126 -5.73 -21.85 -26.11
N TYR A 127 -4.62 -21.70 -26.83
CA TYR A 127 -3.54 -20.77 -26.48
C TYR A 127 -3.48 -19.56 -27.41
N LEU A 128 -3.80 -19.72 -28.71
CA LEU A 128 -3.53 -18.71 -29.74
C LEU A 128 -4.78 -18.13 -30.43
N ARG A 129 -6.00 -18.50 -30.01
CA ARG A 129 -7.23 -17.96 -30.64
C ARG A 129 -7.37 -16.45 -30.42
N ALA A 130 -7.34 -15.68 -31.50
CA ALA A 130 -7.41 -14.23 -31.51
C ALA A 130 -8.11 -13.70 -32.76
N ALA A 131 -8.48 -12.41 -32.76
CA ALA A 131 -9.01 -11.76 -33.95
C ALA A 131 -7.97 -11.75 -35.09
N ASN A 132 -8.42 -11.89 -36.35
CA ASN A 132 -7.55 -11.95 -37.54
C ASN A 132 -6.51 -10.83 -37.58
N LYS A 133 -6.89 -9.59 -37.24
CA LYS A 133 -5.97 -8.45 -37.17
C LYS A 133 -4.80 -8.68 -36.20
N ARG A 134 -5.04 -9.35 -35.07
CA ARG A 134 -4.00 -9.69 -34.08
C ARG A 134 -3.12 -10.84 -34.58
N LEU A 135 -3.70 -11.85 -35.22
CA LEU A 135 -2.94 -12.94 -35.84
C LEU A 135 -2.01 -12.41 -36.94
N MET A 136 -2.51 -11.56 -37.83
CA MET A 136 -1.70 -10.89 -38.86
C MET A 136 -0.56 -10.06 -38.27
N TYR A 137 -0.82 -9.35 -37.15
CA TYR A 137 0.21 -8.62 -36.43
C TYR A 137 1.29 -9.56 -35.87
N ILE A 138 0.90 -10.67 -35.23
CA ILE A 138 1.83 -11.67 -34.68
C ILE A 138 2.70 -12.24 -35.80
N MET A 139 2.11 -12.65 -36.93
CA MET A 139 2.88 -13.16 -38.05
C MET A 139 3.82 -12.12 -38.65
N GLY A 140 3.38 -10.86 -38.76
CA GLY A 140 4.24 -9.75 -39.16
C GLY A 140 5.45 -9.58 -38.23
N ARG A 141 5.25 -9.74 -36.91
CA ARG A 141 6.34 -9.72 -35.94
C ARG A 141 7.31 -10.90 -36.09
N ILE A 142 6.81 -12.10 -36.39
CA ILE A 142 7.68 -13.27 -36.65
C ILE A 142 8.55 -13.02 -37.89
N LEU A 143 7.96 -12.54 -38.99
CA LEU A 143 8.70 -12.18 -40.20
C LEU A 143 9.74 -11.07 -39.94
N THR A 144 9.41 -10.11 -39.08
CA THR A 144 10.37 -9.07 -38.65
C THR A 144 11.54 -9.69 -37.88
N ILE A 145 11.28 -10.61 -36.93
CA ILE A 145 12.32 -11.32 -36.19
C ILE A 145 13.19 -12.18 -37.12
N MET A 146 12.61 -12.84 -38.13
CA MET A 146 13.36 -13.57 -39.16
C MET A 146 14.34 -12.68 -39.92
N SER A 147 14.02 -11.40 -40.14
CA SER A 147 14.95 -10.44 -40.76
C SER A 147 15.95 -9.88 -39.75
N ASP A 148 15.49 -9.56 -38.54
CA ASP A 148 16.33 -9.00 -37.46
C ASP A 148 17.40 -10.00 -36.97
N ILE A 149 17.19 -11.31 -37.08
CA ILE A 149 18.20 -12.32 -36.67
C ILE A 149 19.52 -12.16 -37.45
N TYR A 150 19.47 -11.69 -38.70
CA TYR A 150 20.64 -11.45 -39.54
C TYR A 150 21.27 -10.07 -39.31
N THR A 151 20.44 -9.03 -39.14
CA THR A 151 20.94 -7.65 -39.02
C THR A 151 21.28 -7.29 -37.56
N LYS A 152 20.43 -7.68 -36.61
CA LYS A 152 20.44 -7.35 -35.19
C LYS A 152 20.37 -8.60 -34.30
N THR A 153 21.19 -9.61 -34.62
CA THR A 153 21.25 -10.93 -33.99
C THR A 153 21.02 -10.95 -32.47
N HIS A 154 21.83 -10.24 -31.68
CA HIS A 154 21.67 -10.22 -30.22
C HIS A 154 20.29 -9.69 -29.76
N GLN A 155 19.79 -8.61 -30.37
CA GLN A 155 18.49 -8.04 -30.02
C GLN A 155 17.35 -9.00 -30.39
N ALA A 156 17.46 -9.70 -31.52
CA ALA A 156 16.49 -10.70 -31.94
C ALA A 156 16.46 -11.90 -30.98
N VAL A 157 17.63 -12.41 -30.56
CA VAL A 157 17.74 -13.52 -29.58
C VAL A 157 17.18 -13.11 -28.22
N ILE A 158 17.46 -11.88 -27.76
CA ILE A 158 16.90 -11.33 -26.51
C ILE A 158 15.37 -11.23 -26.60
N ALA A 159 14.85 -10.63 -27.68
CA ALA A 159 13.41 -10.49 -27.88
C ALA A 159 12.70 -11.84 -27.95
N LEU A 160 13.32 -12.83 -28.58
CA LEU A 160 12.80 -14.19 -28.68
C LEU A 160 12.83 -14.93 -27.34
N SER A 161 13.88 -14.72 -26.54
CA SER A 161 14.00 -15.30 -25.19
C SER A 161 12.97 -14.71 -24.23
N ALA A 162 12.77 -13.39 -24.26
CA ALA A 162 11.72 -12.72 -23.50
C ALA A 162 10.33 -13.23 -23.91
N LEU A 163 10.11 -13.45 -25.21
CA LEU A 163 8.86 -14.01 -25.72
C LEU A 163 8.65 -15.46 -25.24
N GLY A 164 9.69 -16.29 -25.25
CA GLY A 164 9.64 -17.66 -24.76
C GLY A 164 9.29 -17.72 -23.26
N LEU A 165 9.93 -16.88 -22.44
CA LEU A 165 9.60 -16.74 -21.02
C LEU A 165 8.14 -16.33 -20.78
N LEU A 166 7.62 -15.40 -21.59
CA LEU A 166 6.21 -14.99 -21.51
C LEU A 166 5.27 -16.17 -21.83
N HIS A 167 5.59 -16.95 -22.87
CA HIS A 167 4.78 -18.12 -23.24
C HIS A 167 4.87 -19.25 -22.21
N ALA A 168 6.03 -19.43 -21.57
CA ALA A 168 6.20 -20.35 -20.43
C ALA A 168 5.31 -19.92 -19.26
N GLY A 169 5.31 -18.62 -18.95
CA GLY A 169 4.42 -18.03 -17.96
C GLY A 169 2.93 -18.25 -18.25
N HIS A 170 2.54 -18.31 -19.53
CA HIS A 170 1.17 -18.63 -19.95
C HIS A 170 0.86 -20.13 -20.01
N GLY A 171 1.87 -21.00 -19.85
CA GLY A 171 1.72 -22.44 -19.86
C GLY A 171 1.53 -23.03 -21.26
N VAL A 172 2.12 -22.40 -22.29
CA VAL A 172 2.08 -22.91 -23.66
C VAL A 172 2.98 -24.16 -23.76
N PRO A 173 2.47 -25.31 -24.24
CA PRO A 173 3.28 -26.51 -24.45
C PRO A 173 4.35 -26.31 -25.52
N GLU A 174 5.55 -26.83 -25.27
CA GLU A 174 6.67 -26.80 -26.23
C GLU A 174 6.41 -27.61 -27.50
N ASP A 175 5.59 -28.66 -27.37
CA ASP A 175 5.20 -29.54 -28.48
C ASP A 175 4.43 -28.82 -29.59
N LEU A 176 3.85 -27.65 -29.32
CA LEU A 176 3.11 -26.86 -30.31
C LEU A 176 4.02 -26.06 -31.26
N VAL A 177 5.29 -25.85 -30.91
CA VAL A 177 6.19 -24.99 -31.70
C VAL A 177 6.62 -25.66 -33.00
N ARG A 178 6.97 -26.95 -32.96
CA ARG A 178 7.38 -27.68 -34.17
C ARG A 178 6.25 -27.79 -35.22
N PRO A 179 5.00 -28.15 -34.86
CA PRO A 179 3.88 -28.12 -35.79
C PRO A 179 3.61 -26.71 -36.35
N PHE A 180 3.82 -25.66 -35.56
CA PHE A 180 3.71 -24.28 -36.05
C PHE A 180 4.77 -23.96 -37.11
N VAL A 181 6.03 -24.33 -36.86
CA VAL A 181 7.14 -24.19 -37.83
C VAL A 181 6.83 -24.96 -39.13
N GLN A 182 6.26 -26.16 -39.03
CA GLN A 182 5.85 -26.96 -40.19
C GLN A 182 4.71 -26.31 -40.97
N ALA A 183 3.68 -25.80 -40.31
CA ALA A 183 2.56 -25.10 -40.95
C ALA A 183 3.03 -23.82 -41.67
N PHE A 184 3.96 -23.09 -41.05
CA PHE A 184 4.60 -21.91 -41.64
C PHE A 184 5.36 -22.30 -42.92
N MET A 185 6.16 -23.37 -42.86
CA MET A 185 6.90 -23.86 -44.03
C MET A 185 5.99 -24.41 -45.12
N GLY A 186 4.86 -25.02 -44.77
CA GLY A 186 3.80 -25.38 -45.71
C GLY A 186 3.28 -24.15 -46.47
N GLY A 187 2.97 -23.07 -45.73
CA GLY A 187 2.59 -21.80 -46.33
C GLY A 187 3.66 -21.18 -47.24
N ILE A 188 4.95 -21.31 -46.88
CA ILE A 188 6.07 -20.86 -47.72
C ILE A 188 6.11 -21.66 -49.03
N LYS A 189 5.98 -23.00 -48.97
CA LYS A 189 6.01 -23.86 -50.16
C LYS A 189 4.86 -23.57 -51.13
N GLU A 190 3.69 -23.26 -50.60
CA GLU A 190 2.53 -22.89 -51.43
C GLU A 190 2.71 -21.54 -52.15
N ASN A 191 3.35 -20.56 -51.49
CA ASN A 191 3.51 -19.20 -52.02
C ASN A 191 4.86 -18.99 -52.74
N CYS A 192 5.80 -19.92 -52.62
CA CYS A 192 7.11 -19.86 -53.24
C CYS A 192 7.44 -21.18 -53.95
N PRO A 193 7.17 -21.30 -55.26
CA PRO A 193 7.44 -22.52 -56.04
C PRO A 193 8.94 -22.80 -56.26
N ASP A 194 9.81 -21.84 -55.92
CA ASP A 194 11.26 -21.95 -56.04
C ASP A 194 11.85 -22.73 -54.87
N GLU A 195 12.12 -24.01 -55.10
CA GLU A 195 12.67 -24.93 -54.10
C GLU A 195 14.06 -24.52 -53.60
N SER A 196 14.82 -23.76 -54.39
CA SER A 196 16.16 -23.31 -54.01
C SER A 196 16.16 -22.35 -52.81
N LEU A 197 15.02 -21.73 -52.49
CA LEU A 197 14.88 -20.83 -51.34
C LEU A 197 14.43 -21.57 -50.07
N HIS A 198 13.90 -22.79 -50.19
CA HIS A 198 13.24 -23.49 -49.08
C HIS A 198 14.21 -23.84 -47.96
N ASP A 199 15.43 -24.28 -48.29
CA ASP A 199 16.42 -24.70 -47.30
C ASP A 199 16.91 -23.50 -46.44
N GLY A 200 17.14 -22.34 -47.06
CA GLY A 200 17.56 -21.14 -46.33
C GLY A 200 16.45 -20.55 -45.45
N LEU A 201 15.20 -20.61 -45.92
CA LEU A 201 14.03 -20.22 -45.12
C LEU A 201 13.78 -21.18 -43.96
N TRP A 202 13.90 -22.50 -44.22
CA TRP A 202 13.80 -23.54 -43.20
C TRP A 202 14.84 -23.33 -42.11
N TRP A 203 16.11 -23.15 -42.47
CA TRP A 203 17.19 -22.94 -41.49
C TRP A 203 16.91 -21.73 -40.58
N THR A 204 16.43 -20.63 -41.15
CA THR A 204 16.10 -19.41 -40.38
C THR A 204 14.98 -19.69 -39.37
N LEU A 205 13.90 -20.32 -39.84
CA LEU A 205 12.73 -20.59 -39.02
C LEU A 205 12.99 -21.67 -37.98
N ASP A 206 13.78 -22.69 -38.33
CA ASP A 206 14.22 -23.75 -37.42
C ASP A 206 15.11 -23.18 -36.30
N LEU A 207 16.06 -22.29 -36.61
CA LEU A 207 16.87 -21.63 -35.59
C LEU A 207 16.01 -20.82 -34.61
N ILE A 208 15.07 -20.03 -35.11
CA ILE A 208 14.13 -19.28 -34.27
C ILE A 208 13.25 -20.24 -33.45
N GLY A 209 12.77 -21.33 -34.07
CA GLY A 209 12.01 -22.37 -33.39
C GLY A 209 12.79 -23.02 -32.25
N ARG A 210 14.07 -23.38 -32.47
CA ARG A 210 14.95 -23.97 -31.45
C ARG A 210 15.18 -23.04 -30.27
N ILE A 211 15.54 -21.77 -30.53
CA ILE A 211 15.72 -20.77 -29.47
C ILE A 211 14.41 -20.58 -28.68
N PHE A 212 13.27 -20.54 -29.37
CA PHE A 212 11.97 -20.38 -28.71
C PHE A 212 11.58 -21.61 -27.87
N ILE A 213 11.76 -22.83 -28.38
CA ILE A 213 11.52 -24.08 -27.64
C ILE A 213 12.40 -24.12 -26.39
N ARG A 214 13.69 -23.82 -26.53
CA ARG A 214 14.62 -23.82 -25.40
C ARG A 214 14.19 -22.83 -24.32
N THR A 215 13.91 -21.59 -24.70
CA THR A 215 13.53 -20.53 -23.76
C THR A 215 12.20 -20.84 -23.08
N LEU A 216 11.28 -21.50 -23.78
CA LEU A 216 10.03 -22.02 -23.25
C LEU A 216 10.27 -23.16 -22.25
N ALA A 217 11.16 -24.11 -22.56
CA ALA A 217 11.52 -25.25 -21.70
C ALA A 217 12.22 -24.78 -20.40
N GLU A 218 13.24 -23.92 -20.53
CA GLU A 218 13.96 -23.34 -19.39
C GLU A 218 13.03 -22.45 -18.53
N GLY A 219 12.07 -21.75 -19.17
CA GLY A 219 11.08 -20.92 -18.48
C GLY A 219 9.99 -21.73 -17.76
N SER A 220 9.65 -22.92 -18.25
CA SER A 220 8.55 -23.77 -17.76
C SER A 220 8.93 -24.57 -16.52
N THR A 221 9.50 -23.89 -15.52
CA THR A 221 9.89 -24.50 -14.25
C THR A 221 8.68 -25.09 -13.51
N PRO A 222 8.88 -26.11 -12.65
CA PRO A 222 7.85 -26.63 -11.75
C PRO A 222 7.02 -25.56 -11.03
N VAL A 223 7.65 -24.45 -10.60
CA VAL A 223 6.97 -23.31 -9.96
C VAL A 223 6.04 -22.59 -10.94
N ILE A 224 6.48 -22.30 -12.17
CA ILE A 224 5.63 -21.66 -13.20
C ILE A 224 4.46 -22.57 -13.58
N ILE A 225 4.70 -23.88 -13.72
CA ILE A 225 3.64 -24.86 -13.96
C ILE A 225 2.62 -24.87 -12.80
N ALA A 226 3.10 -24.80 -11.54
CA ALA A 226 2.23 -24.71 -10.37
C ALA A 226 1.42 -23.39 -10.31
N ILE A 227 2.00 -22.27 -10.75
CA ILE A 227 1.29 -20.98 -10.92
C ILE A 227 0.15 -21.13 -11.94
N ASN A 228 0.38 -21.85 -13.03
CA ASN A 228 -0.65 -22.10 -14.04
C ASN A 228 -1.81 -22.98 -13.52
N ARG A 229 -1.53 -23.90 -12.59
CA ARG A 229 -2.55 -24.71 -11.90
C ARG A 229 -3.28 -23.97 -10.78
N ASN A 230 -2.65 -22.98 -10.15
CA ASN A 230 -3.21 -22.16 -9.07
C ASN A 230 -3.81 -22.96 -7.90
N THR A 231 -3.08 -23.95 -7.39
CA THR A 231 -3.48 -24.70 -6.19
C THR A 231 -2.33 -24.76 -5.20
N ALA A 232 -2.65 -24.62 -3.91
CA ALA A 232 -1.64 -24.66 -2.86
C ALA A 232 -0.85 -25.98 -2.84
N LYS A 233 -1.52 -27.11 -3.10
CA LYS A 233 -0.88 -28.42 -3.19
C LYS A 233 0.17 -28.48 -4.30
N ALA A 234 -0.18 -28.03 -5.52
CA ALA A 234 0.76 -28.04 -6.63
C ALA A 234 1.97 -27.15 -6.35
N MET A 235 1.76 -25.98 -5.71
CA MET A 235 2.86 -25.08 -5.34
C MET A 235 3.78 -25.71 -4.30
N LYS A 236 3.24 -26.28 -3.22
CA LYS A 236 4.04 -26.95 -2.18
C LYS A 236 4.85 -28.12 -2.74
N THR A 237 4.25 -28.94 -3.61
CA THR A 237 4.96 -30.04 -4.27
C THR A 237 6.06 -29.54 -5.20
N ALA A 238 5.82 -28.48 -5.97
CA ALA A 238 6.84 -27.90 -6.84
C ALA A 238 8.04 -27.39 -6.04
N VAL A 239 7.80 -26.74 -4.91
CA VAL A 239 8.83 -26.11 -4.07
C VAL A 239 9.55 -27.12 -3.16
N ALA A 240 8.92 -28.27 -2.86
CA ALA A 240 9.48 -29.32 -2.00
C ALA A 240 10.80 -29.91 -2.52
N ASN A 241 10.92 -30.08 -3.83
CA ASN A 241 12.05 -30.77 -4.45
C ASN A 241 13.30 -29.90 -4.64
N TYR A 242 13.19 -28.59 -4.41
CA TYR A 242 14.31 -27.68 -4.62
C TYR A 242 15.27 -27.64 -3.42
N PRO A 243 16.58 -27.44 -3.68
CA PRO A 243 17.57 -27.22 -2.64
C PRO A 243 17.14 -26.10 -1.70
N ARG A 244 17.26 -26.33 -0.40
CA ARG A 244 16.83 -25.34 0.60
C ARG A 244 17.59 -24.02 0.54
N GLY A 245 18.82 -24.00 0.00
CA GLY A 245 19.61 -22.78 -0.20
C GLY A 245 19.29 -22.00 -1.48
N GLU A 246 18.47 -22.53 -2.38
CA GLU A 246 18.11 -21.88 -3.65
C GLU A 246 16.62 -21.58 -3.77
N ARG A 247 15.81 -22.02 -2.81
CA ARG A 247 14.35 -21.87 -2.82
C ARG A 247 13.91 -20.43 -3.02
N GLU A 248 14.48 -19.48 -2.27
CA GLU A 248 14.15 -18.06 -2.42
C GLU A 248 14.52 -17.52 -3.81
N VAL A 249 15.60 -18.01 -4.40
CA VAL A 249 16.04 -17.60 -5.75
C VAL A 249 15.03 -18.10 -6.77
N ILE A 250 14.63 -19.37 -6.71
CA ILE A 250 13.70 -19.98 -7.68
C ILE A 250 12.30 -19.36 -7.61
N LEU A 251 11.84 -19.01 -6.41
CA LEU A 251 10.54 -18.37 -6.20
C LEU A 251 10.49 -16.91 -6.69
N LEU A 252 11.65 -16.25 -6.77
CA LEU A 252 11.77 -14.85 -7.14
C LEU A 252 12.39 -14.65 -8.52
N LYS A 253 13.10 -15.63 -9.08
CA LYS A 253 13.87 -15.54 -10.33
C LYS A 253 13.76 -16.83 -11.14
N VAL A 254 13.24 -16.68 -12.35
CA VAL A 254 13.49 -17.60 -13.46
C VAL A 254 14.28 -16.81 -14.49
N GLN A 255 15.48 -17.25 -14.83
CA GLN A 255 16.38 -16.56 -15.74
C GLN A 255 16.69 -17.44 -16.95
N VAL A 256 16.59 -16.85 -18.14
CA VAL A 256 16.92 -17.49 -19.42
C VAL A 256 17.80 -16.49 -20.19
N GLY A 257 19.09 -16.78 -20.26
CA GLY A 257 20.07 -15.83 -20.79
C GLY A 257 20.11 -14.54 -19.97
N THR A 258 19.95 -13.39 -20.63
CA THR A 258 19.89 -12.07 -19.99
C THR A 258 18.51 -11.71 -19.43
N GLU A 259 17.47 -12.43 -19.85
CA GLU A 259 16.09 -12.14 -19.47
C GLU A 259 15.74 -12.85 -18.17
N SER A 260 14.97 -12.17 -17.30
CA SER A 260 14.50 -12.79 -16.07
C SER A 260 13.07 -12.40 -15.76
N MET A 261 12.31 -13.37 -15.25
CA MET A 261 10.94 -13.21 -14.79
C MET A 261 10.89 -13.53 -13.29
N SER A 262 10.03 -12.83 -12.55
CA SER A 262 9.74 -13.15 -11.15
C SER A 262 8.47 -14.00 -11.07
N PRO A 263 8.52 -15.25 -10.60
CA PRO A 263 7.33 -16.08 -10.42
C PRO A 263 6.30 -15.46 -9.48
N LEU A 264 6.73 -14.83 -8.38
CA LEU A 264 5.83 -14.10 -7.48
C LEU A 264 5.09 -12.98 -8.20
N ILE A 265 5.81 -12.11 -8.91
CA ILE A 265 5.19 -10.98 -9.61
C ILE A 265 4.32 -11.48 -10.75
N TRP A 266 4.75 -12.51 -11.47
CA TRP A 266 3.94 -13.15 -12.50
C TRP A 266 2.61 -13.67 -11.95
N ALA A 267 2.63 -14.33 -10.78
CA ALA A 267 1.43 -14.80 -10.12
C ALA A 267 0.49 -13.65 -9.72
N VAL A 268 1.04 -12.52 -9.28
CA VAL A 268 0.29 -11.29 -8.94
C VAL A 268 -0.23 -10.57 -10.19
N GLU A 269 0.54 -10.42 -11.25
CA GLU A 269 0.17 -9.66 -12.45
C GLU A 269 -0.86 -10.37 -13.32
N LYS A 270 -0.81 -11.71 -13.34
CA LYS A 270 -1.81 -12.55 -14.03
C LYS A 270 -3.25 -12.24 -13.58
N LEU A 271 -3.44 -11.60 -12.42
CA LEU A 271 -4.74 -11.14 -11.93
C LEU A 271 -5.43 -10.09 -12.81
N ARG A 272 -4.71 -9.23 -13.55
CA ARG A 272 -5.33 -8.07 -14.26
C ARG A 272 -5.34 -8.14 -15.78
N SER A 273 -4.65 -9.09 -16.41
CA SER A 273 -4.49 -9.18 -17.87
C SER A 273 -5.79 -9.31 -18.71
N LYS A 274 -6.99 -9.38 -18.12
CA LYS A 274 -8.26 -9.41 -18.88
C LYS A 274 -9.40 -8.58 -18.24
N LEU A 275 -9.18 -7.28 -18.05
CA LEU A 275 -10.28 -6.30 -18.05
C LEU A 275 -10.47 -5.75 -19.47
N GLY A 276 -10.98 -6.61 -20.36
CA GLY A 276 -11.61 -6.19 -21.62
C GLY A 276 -13.12 -6.30 -21.46
N PRO A 277 -13.93 -5.39 -22.03
CA PRO A 277 -15.38 -5.43 -21.87
C PRO A 277 -15.94 -6.63 -22.65
N GLY A 278 -16.64 -7.55 -21.96
CA GLY A 278 -17.62 -8.43 -22.61
C GLY A 278 -17.34 -9.95 -22.70
N THR A 279 -16.34 -10.52 -22.03
CA THR A 279 -16.23 -12.00 -21.92
C THR A 279 -15.98 -12.45 -20.48
N HIS A 280 -17.05 -12.91 -19.84
CA HIS A 280 -17.11 -13.44 -18.47
C HIS A 280 -16.51 -14.86 -18.36
N GLU A 281 -15.34 -15.12 -18.94
CA GLU A 281 -14.63 -16.37 -18.68
C GLU A 281 -13.58 -16.16 -17.58
N LEU A 282 -14.02 -16.52 -16.38
CA LEU A 282 -13.40 -16.37 -15.08
C LEU A 282 -12.07 -17.15 -14.95
N ARG A 283 -10.99 -16.74 -15.64
CA ARG A 283 -9.65 -17.22 -15.27
C ARG A 283 -9.23 -16.51 -13.99
N LYS A 284 -9.55 -17.12 -12.84
CA LYS A 284 -9.06 -16.74 -11.50
C LYS A 284 -7.55 -16.49 -11.58
N GLY A 285 -7.09 -15.28 -11.27
CA GLY A 285 -5.65 -15.01 -11.16
C GLY A 285 -4.98 -15.95 -10.16
N ALA A 286 -3.65 -16.06 -10.22
CA ALA A 286 -2.90 -17.08 -9.49
C ALA A 286 -2.67 -16.72 -8.00
N LEU A 287 -3.73 -16.27 -7.32
CA LEU A 287 -3.68 -15.72 -5.98
C LEU A 287 -3.32 -16.75 -4.92
N GLU A 288 -3.81 -17.98 -5.04
CA GLU A 288 -3.45 -19.08 -4.13
C GLU A 288 -1.97 -19.42 -4.27
N SER A 289 -1.47 -19.50 -5.50
CA SER A 289 -0.04 -19.68 -5.75
C SER A 289 0.80 -18.52 -5.21
N ALA A 290 0.39 -17.25 -5.43
CA ALA A 290 1.09 -16.08 -4.90
C ALA A 290 1.13 -16.07 -3.36
N LYS A 291 0.02 -16.43 -2.71
CA LYS A 291 -0.08 -16.56 -1.25
C LYS A 291 0.88 -17.62 -0.71
N GLU A 292 0.93 -18.80 -1.34
CA GLU A 292 1.86 -19.86 -0.94
C GLU A 292 3.33 -19.49 -1.19
N ILE A 293 3.63 -18.77 -2.28
CA ILE A 293 4.98 -18.25 -2.53
C ILE A 293 5.39 -17.27 -1.42
N LEU A 294 4.50 -16.33 -1.05
CA LEU A 294 4.76 -15.39 0.06
C LEU A 294 4.94 -16.13 1.39
N ASN A 295 4.08 -17.10 1.69
CA ASN A 295 4.22 -17.92 2.89
C ASN A 295 5.57 -18.65 2.91
N ASP A 296 6.02 -19.25 1.81
CA ASP A 296 7.30 -19.96 1.78
C ASP A 296 8.49 -19.02 1.97
N LEU A 297 8.48 -17.84 1.32
CA LEU A 297 9.54 -16.82 1.44
C LEU A 297 9.62 -16.22 2.85
N LEU A 298 8.48 -16.04 3.51
CA LEU A 298 8.39 -15.38 4.83
C LEU A 298 8.51 -16.38 6.01
N THR A 299 8.42 -17.68 5.74
CA THR A 299 8.63 -18.72 6.73
C THR A 299 10.11 -18.85 7.07
N MET A 300 10.45 -18.69 8.35
CA MET A 300 11.79 -18.95 8.87
C MET A 300 11.97 -20.45 9.07
N ARG A 301 12.97 -21.02 8.39
CA ARG A 301 13.34 -22.43 8.55
C ARG A 301 14.75 -22.51 9.07
N ALA A 302 15.01 -23.47 9.95
CA ALA A 302 16.31 -23.67 10.56
C ALA A 302 16.74 -25.12 10.43
N ASP A 303 18.02 -25.32 10.19
CA ASP A 303 18.69 -26.59 10.43
C ASP A 303 19.73 -26.42 11.56
N ARG A 304 20.59 -27.43 11.76
CA ARG A 304 21.66 -27.38 12.78
C ARG A 304 22.76 -26.35 12.49
N ALA A 305 22.84 -25.81 11.27
CA ALA A 305 23.92 -24.94 10.83
C ALA A 305 23.49 -23.47 10.70
N ARG A 306 22.29 -23.18 10.16
CA ARG A 306 21.83 -21.82 9.88
C ARG A 306 20.31 -21.69 9.71
N TYR A 307 19.88 -20.44 9.67
CA TYR A 307 18.55 -20.02 9.27
C TYR A 307 18.44 -19.78 7.76
N TYR A 308 17.30 -20.15 7.20
CA TYR A 308 16.90 -19.95 5.81
C TYR A 308 15.59 -19.16 5.79
N TYR A 309 15.58 -18.06 5.06
CA TYR A 309 14.43 -17.17 4.89
C TYR A 309 14.59 -16.36 3.59
N GLY A 310 13.48 -16.11 2.89
CA GLY A 310 13.47 -15.35 1.64
C GLY A 310 13.10 -13.87 1.79
N MET A 311 12.84 -13.41 3.02
CA MET A 311 12.36 -12.06 3.31
C MET A 311 13.28 -10.95 2.78
N GLU A 312 14.59 -11.08 2.98
CA GLU A 312 15.56 -10.07 2.52
C GLU A 312 15.59 -10.00 0.99
N MET A 313 15.72 -11.16 0.33
CA MET A 313 15.70 -11.26 -1.13
C MET A 313 14.39 -10.78 -1.77
N LEU A 314 13.26 -10.96 -1.08
CA LEU A 314 11.96 -10.45 -1.53
C LEU A 314 11.99 -8.92 -1.67
N PHE A 315 12.42 -8.21 -0.63
CA PHE A 315 12.46 -6.74 -0.64
C PHE A 315 13.63 -6.17 -1.44
N THR A 316 14.75 -6.89 -1.55
CA THR A 316 15.85 -6.49 -2.45
C THR A 316 15.43 -6.58 -3.92
N ARG A 317 14.68 -7.62 -4.30
CA ARG A 317 14.21 -7.74 -5.69
C ARG A 317 13.01 -6.84 -5.99
N HIS A 318 12.07 -6.74 -5.06
CA HIS A 318 10.80 -6.05 -5.22
C HIS A 318 10.61 -5.07 -4.06
N SER A 319 11.36 -3.96 -4.08
CA SER A 319 11.24 -2.90 -3.08
C SER A 319 9.86 -2.21 -3.11
N ASP A 320 9.16 -2.29 -4.25
CA ASP A 320 7.82 -1.78 -4.49
C ASP A 320 6.71 -2.80 -4.20
N ILE A 321 7.02 -3.98 -3.64
CA ILE A 321 6.04 -5.06 -3.44
C ILE A 321 4.78 -4.62 -2.70
N ILE A 322 4.90 -3.73 -1.70
CA ILE A 322 3.74 -3.21 -0.96
C ILE A 322 2.86 -2.38 -1.88
N SER A 323 3.45 -1.45 -2.65
CA SER A 323 2.73 -0.63 -3.64
C SER A 323 2.04 -1.50 -4.70
N LEU A 324 2.74 -2.53 -5.16
CA LEU A 324 2.22 -3.50 -6.11
C LEU A 324 1.03 -4.28 -5.53
N LEU A 325 1.12 -4.74 -4.28
CA LEU A 325 0.02 -5.47 -3.63
C LEU A 325 -1.17 -4.54 -3.35
N CYS A 326 -0.95 -3.31 -2.90
CA CYS A 326 -2.01 -2.31 -2.73
C CYS A 326 -2.80 -2.08 -4.04
N THR A 327 -2.13 -2.10 -5.19
CA THR A 327 -2.75 -1.82 -6.50
C THR A 327 -3.29 -3.05 -7.22
N LYS A 328 -2.65 -4.23 -7.07
CA LYS A 328 -2.97 -5.44 -7.85
C LYS A 328 -3.57 -6.57 -7.02
N ALA A 329 -3.22 -6.73 -5.75
CA ALA A 329 -3.68 -7.85 -4.90
C ALA A 329 -3.73 -7.53 -3.39
N PRO A 330 -4.66 -6.66 -2.92
CA PRO A 330 -4.72 -6.23 -1.52
C PRO A 330 -4.91 -7.36 -0.51
N SER A 331 -5.59 -8.44 -0.89
CA SER A 331 -5.84 -9.60 -0.02
C SER A 331 -4.58 -10.37 0.38
N LEU A 332 -3.44 -10.13 -0.29
CA LEU A 332 -2.15 -10.72 0.06
C LEU A 332 -1.39 -9.89 1.10
N LEU A 333 -1.77 -8.63 1.36
CA LEU A 333 -1.12 -7.75 2.34
C LEU A 333 -1.13 -8.34 3.76
N PRO A 334 -2.23 -8.92 4.28
CA PRO A 334 -2.19 -9.60 5.58
C PRO A 334 -1.18 -10.75 5.60
N THR A 335 -1.11 -11.56 4.53
CA THR A 335 -0.14 -12.67 4.44
C THR A 335 1.31 -12.16 4.46
N LEU A 336 1.58 -11.05 3.76
CA LEU A 336 2.89 -10.40 3.81
C LEU A 336 3.21 -9.92 5.22
N PHE A 337 2.30 -9.18 5.87
CA PHE A 337 2.58 -8.57 7.17
C PHE A 337 2.60 -9.56 8.33
N ASP A 338 1.76 -10.61 8.33
CA ASP A 338 1.86 -11.76 9.24
C ASP A 338 3.25 -12.41 9.13
N GLY A 339 3.76 -12.45 7.90
CA GLY A 339 5.09 -12.88 7.53
C GLY A 339 6.23 -12.05 8.13
N LEU A 340 5.97 -10.85 8.65
CA LEU A 340 6.97 -9.94 9.22
C LEU A 340 6.93 -9.87 10.75
N ILE A 341 6.20 -10.78 11.40
CA ILE A 341 6.10 -10.84 12.86
C ILE A 341 6.62 -12.20 13.33
N TRP A 342 7.53 -12.20 14.30
CA TRP A 342 7.84 -13.38 15.09
C TRP A 342 7.49 -13.14 16.55
N ARG A 343 6.91 -14.14 17.22
CA ARG A 343 6.53 -14.09 18.63
C ARG A 343 7.13 -15.29 19.35
N SER A 344 7.81 -15.06 20.48
CA SER A 344 8.32 -16.14 21.33
C SER A 344 7.17 -16.96 21.91
N LYS A 345 7.38 -18.26 22.16
CA LYS A 345 6.45 -19.07 22.99
C LYS A 345 6.58 -18.75 24.48
N ASN A 346 7.73 -18.25 24.90
CA ASN A 346 8.03 -18.00 26.30
C ASN A 346 7.46 -16.66 26.76
N VAL A 347 6.95 -16.63 27.99
CA VAL A 347 6.48 -15.41 28.67
C VAL A 347 7.41 -15.17 29.86
N LYS A 348 7.99 -13.98 29.93
CA LYS A 348 8.87 -13.54 31.03
C LYS A 348 8.25 -12.32 31.68
N ASN A 349 8.07 -12.38 33.00
CA ASN A 349 7.43 -11.30 33.78
C ASN A 349 6.05 -10.86 33.23
N GLY A 350 5.25 -11.82 32.75
CA GLY A 350 3.93 -11.55 32.15
C GLY A 350 3.97 -10.98 30.73
N MET A 351 5.17 -10.71 30.18
CA MET A 351 5.36 -10.16 28.84
C MET A 351 5.95 -11.20 27.90
N ARG A 352 5.61 -11.13 26.61
CA ARG A 352 6.14 -12.00 25.55
C ARG A 352 7.07 -11.21 24.64
N ARG A 353 8.19 -11.80 24.24
CA ARG A 353 9.07 -11.19 23.24
C ARG A 353 8.45 -11.29 21.85
N ALA A 354 8.47 -10.20 21.09
CA ALA A 354 8.07 -10.15 19.70
C ALA A 354 9.11 -9.39 18.87
N ASN A 355 9.37 -9.86 17.66
CA ASN A 355 10.30 -9.24 16.72
C ASN A 355 9.53 -8.83 15.46
N TYR A 356 9.59 -7.54 15.14
CA TYR A 356 8.94 -6.94 13.98
C TYR A 356 9.96 -6.63 12.89
N TYR A 357 9.87 -7.31 11.75
CA TYR A 357 10.80 -7.17 10.62
C TYR A 357 10.40 -6.01 9.72
N ILE A 358 10.74 -4.80 10.14
CA ILE A 358 10.32 -3.54 9.49
C ILE A 358 11.44 -2.80 8.76
N ALA A 359 12.66 -3.34 8.70
CA ALA A 359 13.78 -2.63 8.07
C ALA A 359 13.46 -2.17 6.64
N SER A 360 12.97 -3.08 5.80
CA SER A 360 12.59 -2.78 4.41
C SER A 360 11.32 -1.93 4.28
N LEU A 361 10.52 -1.80 5.35
CA LEU A 361 9.37 -0.89 5.40
C LEU A 361 9.81 0.51 5.85
N LEU A 362 10.91 0.63 6.59
CA LEU A 362 11.41 1.89 7.10
C LEU A 362 12.38 2.57 6.15
N ARG A 363 13.34 1.83 5.57
CA ARG A 363 14.40 2.40 4.71
C ARG A 363 14.41 1.78 3.31
N ASP A 364 14.59 2.63 2.31
CA ASP A 364 14.90 2.22 0.94
C ASP A 364 16.40 1.89 0.79
N GLU A 365 16.82 1.51 -0.42
CA GLU A 365 18.24 1.25 -0.73
C GLU A 365 19.13 2.48 -0.52
N ASN A 366 18.57 3.70 -0.59
CA ASN A 366 19.28 4.96 -0.38
C ASN A 366 19.29 5.40 1.10
N GLY A 367 18.70 4.61 2.00
CA GLY A 367 18.55 4.94 3.41
C GLY A 367 17.54 6.05 3.70
N GLN A 368 16.65 6.39 2.77
CA GLN A 368 15.51 7.30 2.96
C GLN A 368 14.27 6.55 3.43
N LEU A 369 13.28 7.28 3.97
CA LEU A 369 11.98 6.69 4.33
C LEU A 369 11.28 6.17 3.08
N THR A 370 10.84 4.91 3.12
CA THR A 370 10.07 4.32 2.00
C THR A 370 8.67 4.93 1.87
N ASP A 371 8.08 4.79 0.68
CA ASP A 371 6.69 5.18 0.44
C ASP A 371 5.68 4.10 0.87
N SER A 372 6.12 3.00 1.50
CA SER A 372 5.24 1.86 1.81
C SER A 372 4.06 2.24 2.71
N LEU A 373 4.29 2.99 3.78
CA LEU A 373 3.20 3.45 4.66
C LEU A 373 2.35 4.52 3.96
N LEU A 374 2.93 5.36 3.09
CA LEU A 374 2.18 6.31 2.27
C LEU A 374 1.23 5.61 1.29
N ASP A 375 1.67 4.51 0.66
CA ASP A 375 0.84 3.76 -0.28
C ASP A 375 -0.29 3.00 0.44
N LEU A 376 -0.07 2.52 1.67
CA LEU A 376 -1.13 1.98 2.53
C LEU A 376 -2.15 3.06 2.92
N ILE A 377 -1.69 4.28 3.21
CA ILE A 377 -2.58 5.41 3.50
C ILE A 377 -3.43 5.76 2.27
N LYS A 378 -2.84 5.79 1.07
CA LYS A 378 -3.57 6.05 -0.19
C LYS A 378 -4.58 4.95 -0.51
N GLN A 379 -4.31 3.70 -0.13
CA GLN A 379 -5.26 2.60 -0.28
C GLN A 379 -6.50 2.80 0.59
N GLY A 380 -6.33 3.35 1.80
CA GLY A 380 -7.45 3.74 2.69
C GLY A 380 -8.17 2.57 3.37
N ASP A 381 -7.55 1.39 3.43
CA ASP A 381 -8.14 0.20 4.07
C ASP A 381 -7.97 0.25 5.60
N CYS A 382 -9.09 0.32 6.32
CA CYS A 382 -9.14 0.46 7.77
C CYS A 382 -8.66 -0.79 8.53
N GLU A 383 -8.79 -1.99 7.94
CA GLU A 383 -8.33 -3.22 8.58
C GLU A 383 -6.81 -3.38 8.42
N ILE A 384 -6.30 -3.16 7.20
CA ILE A 384 -4.88 -3.35 6.89
C ILE A 384 -4.00 -2.34 7.62
N ILE A 385 -4.42 -1.07 7.73
CA ILE A 385 -3.67 -0.06 8.48
C ILE A 385 -3.59 -0.38 9.99
N CYS A 386 -4.54 -1.17 10.51
CA CYS A 386 -4.56 -1.65 11.89
C CYS A 386 -3.75 -2.93 12.11
N HIS A 387 -3.13 -3.49 11.05
CA HIS A 387 -2.30 -4.66 11.17
C HIS A 387 -1.10 -4.39 12.12
N PRO A 388 -0.75 -5.31 13.05
CA PRO A 388 0.28 -5.07 14.07
C PRO A 388 1.62 -4.56 13.51
N THR A 389 2.10 -5.11 12.39
CA THR A 389 3.34 -4.64 11.72
C THR A 389 3.28 -3.18 11.30
N VAL A 390 2.17 -2.76 10.69
CA VAL A 390 1.97 -1.39 10.18
C VAL A 390 1.78 -0.43 11.35
N VAL A 391 1.02 -0.86 12.36
CA VAL A 391 0.83 -0.11 13.62
C VAL A 391 2.17 0.11 14.31
N PHE A 392 2.98 -0.93 14.46
CA PHE A 392 4.29 -0.86 15.10
C PHE A 392 5.23 0.09 14.35
N GLN A 393 5.26 0.02 13.02
CA GLN A 393 6.04 0.95 12.19
C GLN A 393 5.60 2.41 12.41
N ALA A 394 4.29 2.69 12.34
CA ALA A 394 3.75 4.03 12.49
C ALA A 394 3.98 4.58 13.92
N ASP A 395 3.81 3.76 14.95
CA ASP A 395 4.01 4.13 16.35
C ASP A 395 5.49 4.35 16.66
N LEU A 396 6.40 3.57 16.07
CA LEU A 396 7.83 3.78 16.19
C LEU A 396 8.26 5.13 15.62
N LEU A 397 7.81 5.46 14.40
CA LEU A 397 8.04 6.76 13.77
C LEU A 397 7.42 7.90 14.57
N TRP A 398 6.19 7.70 15.08
CA TRP A 398 5.51 8.71 15.87
C TRP A 398 6.25 9.03 17.17
N THR A 399 6.49 8.01 17.99
CA THR A 399 7.03 8.18 19.35
C THR A 399 8.48 8.68 19.37
N ARG A 400 9.33 8.18 18.45
CA ARG A 400 10.76 8.50 18.45
C ARG A 400 11.11 9.76 17.64
N LEU A 401 10.32 10.08 16.61
CA LEU A 401 10.67 11.14 15.66
C LEU A 401 9.61 12.22 15.51
N CYS A 402 8.36 11.84 15.20
CA CYS A 402 7.37 12.78 14.65
C CYS A 402 6.55 13.54 15.70
N CYS A 403 6.32 12.95 16.87
CA CYS A 403 5.42 13.51 17.90
C CYS A 403 5.82 14.93 18.32
N LEU A 404 7.09 15.15 18.64
CA LEU A 404 7.56 16.46 19.12
C LEU A 404 7.52 17.54 18.02
N PRO A 405 8.09 17.34 16.81
CA PRO A 405 7.93 18.30 15.72
C PRO A 405 6.48 18.65 15.43
N TRP A 406 5.61 17.64 15.38
CA TRP A 406 4.18 17.86 15.18
C TRP A 406 3.56 18.69 16.31
N ALA A 407 3.83 18.34 17.58
CA ALA A 407 3.31 19.07 18.74
C ALA A 407 3.78 20.53 18.75
N LEU A 408 5.03 20.80 18.35
CA LEU A 408 5.54 22.16 18.20
C LEU A 408 4.77 22.98 17.16
N THR A 409 4.33 22.37 16.05
CA THR A 409 3.47 23.08 15.07
C THR A 409 2.13 23.50 15.66
N LYS A 410 1.60 22.73 16.63
CA LYS A 410 0.32 23.01 17.30
C LYS A 410 0.48 23.90 18.55
N CYS A 411 1.67 23.95 19.13
CA CYS A 411 1.97 24.78 20.30
C CYS A 411 1.71 26.26 20.04
N TRP A 412 2.01 26.74 18.83
CA TRP A 412 1.72 28.12 18.43
C TRP A 412 0.22 28.47 18.48
N PHE A 413 -0.64 27.54 18.04
CA PHE A 413 -2.09 27.72 18.15
C PHE A 413 -2.56 27.73 19.60
N CYS A 414 -1.97 26.89 20.47
CA CYS A 414 -2.28 26.89 21.91
C CYS A 414 -1.87 28.21 22.55
N LEU A 415 -0.69 28.75 22.21
CA LEU A 415 -0.24 30.05 22.68
C LEU A 415 -1.20 31.17 22.25
N THR A 416 -1.65 31.12 20.99
CA THR A 416 -2.61 32.08 20.44
C THR A 416 -3.97 32.01 21.15
N LEU A 417 -4.46 30.80 21.45
CA LEU A 417 -5.69 30.60 22.23
C LEU A 417 -5.54 31.19 23.65
N VAL A 418 -4.43 30.94 24.33
CA VAL A 418 -4.18 31.50 25.67
C VAL A 418 -4.13 33.03 25.62
N LEU A 419 -3.45 33.61 24.63
CA LEU A 419 -3.43 35.06 24.42
C LEU A 419 -4.83 35.62 24.16
N TYR A 420 -5.67 34.89 23.41
CA TYR A 420 -7.05 35.29 23.14
C TYR A 420 -7.92 35.26 24.41
N ILE A 421 -7.79 34.21 25.22
CA ILE A 421 -8.47 34.11 26.52
C ILE A 421 -8.07 35.26 27.45
N MET A 422 -6.77 35.56 27.54
CA MET A 422 -6.28 36.67 28.36
C MET A 422 -6.82 38.02 27.87
N ALA A 423 -6.79 38.27 26.55
CA ALA A 423 -7.29 39.51 25.96
C ALA A 423 -8.76 39.75 26.27
N GLU A 424 -9.61 38.73 26.08
CA GLU A 424 -11.06 38.88 26.23
C GLU A 424 -11.54 38.81 27.68
N GLN A 425 -10.91 38.02 28.56
CA GLN A 425 -11.29 37.99 29.97
C GLN A 425 -10.90 39.27 30.71
N GLN A 426 -9.69 39.80 30.47
CA GLN A 426 -9.24 41.02 31.13
C GLN A 426 -10.04 42.26 30.66
N ALA A 427 -10.49 42.27 29.40
CA ALA A 427 -11.34 43.32 28.85
C ALA A 427 -12.70 43.45 29.58
N ILE A 428 -13.19 42.40 30.22
CA ILE A 428 -14.48 42.40 30.93
C ILE A 428 -14.34 42.92 32.37
N VAL A 429 -13.16 42.75 32.99
CA VAL A 429 -12.95 43.00 34.43
C VAL A 429 -12.43 44.41 34.72
N SER A 430 -11.73 45.07 33.78
CA SER A 430 -11.06 46.35 34.03
C SER A 430 -12.00 47.57 33.92
N SER A 431 -12.59 48.00 35.04
CA SER A 431 -13.41 49.23 35.10
C SER A 431 -12.62 50.54 35.28
N ASP A 432 -11.31 50.46 35.60
CA ASP A 432 -10.49 51.64 35.86
C ASP A 432 -9.75 52.11 34.58
N PRO A 433 -9.95 53.36 34.12
CA PRO A 433 -9.36 53.93 32.90
C PRO A 433 -7.82 54.03 32.92
N LEU A 434 -7.17 53.98 34.10
CA LEU A 434 -5.71 54.06 34.25
C LEU A 434 -5.05 52.73 34.65
N SER A 435 -5.81 51.63 34.67
CA SER A 435 -5.29 50.32 35.07
C SER A 435 -4.26 49.77 34.07
N THR A 436 -3.22 49.12 34.60
CA THR A 436 -2.23 48.33 33.84
C THR A 436 -2.87 47.23 33.00
N ASP A 437 -4.09 46.81 33.36
CA ASP A 437 -4.83 45.74 32.72
C ASP A 437 -5.30 46.15 31.32
N ARG A 438 -5.67 47.41 31.08
CA ARG A 438 -6.08 47.90 29.75
C ARG A 438 -4.93 47.91 28.74
N PHE A 439 -3.73 48.31 29.16
CA PHE A 439 -2.54 48.23 28.31
C PHE A 439 -2.19 46.79 27.95
N THR A 440 -2.43 45.87 28.89
CA THR A 440 -2.25 44.43 28.67
C THR A 440 -3.24 43.91 27.63
N VAL A 441 -4.52 44.29 27.71
CA VAL A 441 -5.56 43.94 26.70
C VAL A 441 -5.18 44.46 25.32
N ILE A 442 -4.81 45.74 25.18
CA ILE A 442 -4.42 46.34 23.90
C ILE A 442 -3.19 45.63 23.32
N ALA A 443 -2.18 45.36 24.15
CA ALA A 443 -0.99 44.64 23.71
C ALA A 443 -1.31 43.20 23.27
N CYS A 444 -2.13 42.47 24.02
CA CYS A 444 -2.58 41.13 23.65
C CYS A 444 -3.39 41.13 22.35
N ARG A 445 -4.33 42.06 22.16
CA ARG A 445 -5.11 42.19 20.91
C ARG A 445 -4.24 42.57 19.72
N ALA A 446 -3.31 43.50 19.89
CA ALA A 446 -2.35 43.86 18.85
C ALA A 446 -1.49 42.65 18.44
N LEU A 447 -0.98 41.88 19.41
CA LEU A 447 -0.27 40.63 19.14
C LEU A 447 -1.16 39.61 18.42
N LEU A 448 -2.42 39.45 18.82
CA LEU A 448 -3.36 38.54 18.17
C LEU A 448 -3.61 38.91 16.71
N TYR A 449 -3.81 40.20 16.42
CA TYR A 449 -4.04 40.64 15.04
C TYR A 449 -2.78 40.56 14.17
N VAL A 450 -1.60 40.88 14.72
CA VAL A 450 -0.35 40.78 13.97
C VAL A 450 0.04 39.32 13.75
N CYS A 451 -0.01 38.51 14.80
CA CYS A 451 0.50 37.14 14.79
C CYS A 451 -0.54 36.14 14.25
N SER A 452 -1.75 36.09 14.81
CA SER A 452 -2.78 35.11 14.42
C SER A 452 -3.44 35.49 13.09
N LEU A 453 -4.03 36.69 13.03
CA LEU A 453 -4.70 37.15 11.82
C LEU A 453 -3.70 37.28 10.65
N GLY A 454 -2.51 37.84 10.91
CA GLY A 454 -1.44 37.93 9.90
C GLY A 454 -1.01 36.58 9.34
N GLN A 455 -0.84 35.56 10.19
CA GLN A 455 -0.48 34.21 9.74
C GLN A 455 -1.60 33.54 8.94
N LEU A 456 -2.84 33.57 9.45
CA LEU A 456 -4.00 32.98 8.75
C LEU A 456 -4.22 33.65 7.39
N PHE A 457 -4.10 34.97 7.34
CA PHE A 457 -4.20 35.73 6.11
C PHE A 457 -3.09 35.33 5.12
N ALA A 458 -1.84 35.27 5.54
CA ALA A 458 -0.72 34.88 4.69
C ALA A 458 -0.87 33.44 4.14
N LYS A 459 -1.25 32.49 5.01
CA LYS A 459 -1.51 31.09 4.65
C LYS A 459 -2.59 30.99 3.55
N HIS A 460 -3.77 31.53 3.83
CA HIS A 460 -4.91 31.40 2.92
C HIS A 460 -4.76 32.26 1.66
N ALA A 461 -4.08 33.41 1.72
CA ALA A 461 -3.76 34.20 0.53
C ALA A 461 -2.85 33.41 -0.43
N PHE A 462 -1.80 32.76 0.10
CA PHE A 462 -0.88 31.94 -0.70
C PHE A 462 -1.58 30.71 -1.30
N GLN A 463 -2.37 29.98 -0.50
CA GLN A 463 -3.11 28.80 -0.96
C GLN A 463 -4.18 29.18 -2.01
N THR A 464 -4.89 30.29 -1.81
CA THR A 464 -5.88 30.80 -2.76
C THR A 464 -5.23 31.22 -4.07
N TYR A 465 -4.11 31.94 -4.01
CA TYR A 465 -3.32 32.28 -5.20
C TYR A 465 -2.90 31.04 -5.99
N ARG A 466 -2.41 30.00 -5.30
CA ARG A 466 -2.03 28.73 -5.92
C ARG A 466 -3.22 28.03 -6.57
N ALA A 467 -4.36 27.95 -5.88
CA ALA A 467 -5.58 27.32 -6.40
C ALA A 467 -6.13 28.04 -7.65
N VAL A 468 -6.09 29.38 -7.66
CA VAL A 468 -6.45 30.18 -8.83
C VAL A 468 -5.50 29.90 -9.99
N ARG A 469 -4.19 29.85 -9.74
CA ARG A 469 -3.18 29.53 -10.78
C ARG A 469 -3.36 28.12 -11.35
N GLN A 470 -3.77 27.16 -10.52
CA GLN A 470 -3.99 25.75 -10.90
C GLN A 470 -5.41 25.49 -11.43
N LYS A 471 -6.28 26.50 -11.50
CA LYS A 471 -7.70 26.41 -11.92
C LYS A 471 -8.54 25.44 -11.07
N GLU A 472 -8.19 25.27 -9.80
CA GLU A 472 -8.89 24.39 -8.85
C GLU A 472 -9.98 25.15 -8.05
N MET A 473 -10.93 25.76 -8.77
CA MET A 473 -12.03 26.53 -8.16
C MET A 473 -13.35 25.75 -8.29
N MET A 474 -14.12 25.64 -7.20
CA MET A 474 -15.47 25.07 -7.20
C MET A 474 -16.52 26.17 -6.95
N ARG A 475 -17.73 25.99 -7.46
CA ARG A 475 -18.84 26.92 -7.17
C ARG A 475 -19.61 26.42 -5.94
N PHE A 476 -19.59 27.19 -4.86
CA PHE A 476 -20.41 26.95 -3.68
C PHE A 476 -21.41 28.12 -3.56
N CYS A 477 -22.71 27.83 -3.59
CA CYS A 477 -23.78 28.83 -3.50
C CYS A 477 -23.50 30.11 -4.32
N CYS A 478 -23.22 29.94 -5.63
CA CYS A 478 -22.94 31.01 -6.60
C CYS A 478 -21.57 31.73 -6.51
N MET A 479 -20.75 31.51 -5.48
CA MET A 479 -19.41 32.08 -5.38
C MET A 479 -18.30 31.08 -5.74
N PRO A 480 -17.25 31.48 -6.47
CA PRO A 480 -16.09 30.63 -6.74
C PRO A 480 -15.24 30.52 -5.47
N VAL A 481 -15.22 29.34 -4.85
CA VAL A 481 -14.42 29.02 -3.67
C VAL A 481 -13.29 28.07 -4.07
N PRO A 482 -12.05 28.28 -3.59
CA PRO A 482 -10.96 27.33 -3.82
C PRO A 482 -11.30 25.93 -3.30
N LYS A 483 -10.97 24.90 -4.07
CA LYS A 483 -11.29 23.51 -3.72
C LYS A 483 -10.68 23.07 -2.38
N TYR A 484 -9.54 23.64 -1.99
CA TYR A 484 -8.84 23.28 -0.74
C TYR A 484 -9.65 23.64 0.52
N VAL A 485 -10.44 24.73 0.50
CA VAL A 485 -11.18 25.22 1.68
C VAL A 485 -12.25 24.21 2.13
N LEU A 486 -12.85 23.50 1.17
CA LEU A 486 -13.88 22.49 1.44
C LEU A 486 -13.30 21.08 1.58
N ARG A 487 -11.97 20.91 1.48
CA ARG A 487 -11.32 19.60 1.52
C ARG A 487 -11.21 19.06 2.94
N THR A 488 -10.94 19.92 3.92
CA THR A 488 -10.82 19.54 5.34
C THR A 488 -11.64 20.47 6.21
N ARG A 489 -12.21 19.93 7.30
CA ARG A 489 -12.99 20.72 8.27
C ARG A 489 -12.14 21.82 8.91
N GLN A 490 -10.85 21.56 9.11
CA GLN A 490 -9.90 22.52 9.67
C GLN A 490 -9.78 23.79 8.81
N GLU A 491 -9.52 23.65 7.51
CA GLU A 491 -9.33 24.79 6.60
C GLU A 491 -10.60 25.66 6.54
N LEU A 492 -11.79 25.04 6.61
CA LEU A 492 -13.06 25.77 6.71
C LEU A 492 -13.16 26.58 8.02
N VAL A 493 -12.83 25.98 9.16
CA VAL A 493 -12.86 26.66 10.47
C VAL A 493 -11.83 27.78 10.54
N GLU A 494 -10.62 27.57 10.00
CA GLU A 494 -9.58 28.60 9.94
C GLU A 494 -10.00 29.79 9.07
N VAL A 495 -10.65 29.56 7.91
CA VAL A 495 -11.20 30.63 7.07
C VAL A 495 -12.34 31.37 7.78
N LEU A 496 -13.23 30.65 8.49
CA LEU A 496 -14.30 31.29 9.26
C LEU A 496 -13.72 32.14 10.40
N LEU A 497 -12.70 31.63 11.09
CA LEU A 497 -11.97 32.38 12.12
C LEU A 497 -11.28 33.62 11.54
N LEU A 498 -10.62 33.49 10.38
CA LEU A 498 -10.01 34.61 9.66
C LEU A 498 -11.04 35.72 9.38
N LEU A 499 -12.21 35.37 8.85
CA LEU A 499 -13.28 36.33 8.55
C LEU A 499 -13.78 37.03 9.83
N LEU A 500 -13.98 36.27 10.91
CA LEU A 500 -14.42 36.84 12.19
C LEU A 500 -13.36 37.75 12.82
N LEU A 501 -12.07 37.39 12.72
CA LEU A 501 -10.97 38.25 13.20
C LEU A 501 -10.84 39.54 12.38
N ILE A 502 -11.09 39.49 11.07
CA ILE A 502 -11.17 40.70 10.23
C ILE A 502 -12.36 41.56 10.68
N CYS A 503 -13.52 40.96 10.91
CA CYS A 503 -14.69 41.68 11.43
C CYS A 503 -14.36 42.35 12.77
N LEU A 504 -13.77 41.63 13.73
CA LEU A 504 -13.37 42.16 15.03
C LEU A 504 -12.37 43.31 14.91
N LEU A 505 -11.37 43.19 14.04
CA LEU A 505 -10.42 44.27 13.78
C LEU A 505 -11.11 45.52 13.22
N CYS A 506 -12.09 45.36 12.32
CA CYS A 506 -12.86 46.48 11.76
C CYS A 506 -13.75 47.19 12.79
N ILE A 507 -14.19 46.47 13.84
CA ILE A 507 -15.00 47.04 14.94
C ILE A 507 -14.19 47.24 16.22
N GLU A 508 -12.86 47.23 16.15
CA GLU A 508 -11.99 47.28 17.33
C GLU A 508 -12.16 48.62 18.08
N PRO A 509 -12.65 48.60 19.33
CA PRO A 509 -12.95 49.82 20.09
C PRO A 509 -11.73 50.73 20.25
N ALA A 510 -10.54 50.16 20.50
CA ALA A 510 -9.31 50.92 20.69
C ALA A 510 -8.89 51.72 19.44
N LEU A 511 -9.05 51.15 18.23
CA LEU A 511 -8.70 51.82 16.97
C LEU A 511 -9.67 52.95 16.64
N HIS A 512 -10.97 52.74 16.89
CA HIS A 512 -11.99 53.77 16.67
C HIS A 512 -11.89 54.92 17.67
N CYS A 513 -11.56 54.64 18.93
CA CYS A 513 -11.33 55.68 19.93
C CYS A 513 -10.06 56.49 19.63
N LEU A 514 -8.97 55.85 19.18
CA LEU A 514 -7.72 56.53 18.80
C LEU A 514 -7.88 57.49 17.61
N ALA A 515 -8.86 57.24 16.73
CA ALA A 515 -9.15 58.13 15.61
C ALA A 515 -9.86 59.43 16.02
N VAL A 516 -10.46 59.48 17.21
CA VAL A 516 -11.37 60.56 17.66
C VAL A 516 -10.79 61.36 18.83
N SER A 517 -10.07 60.74 19.76
CA SER A 517 -9.45 61.42 20.90
C SER A 517 -7.98 60.98 21.10
N SER A 518 -7.16 61.88 21.65
CA SER A 518 -5.79 61.55 22.10
C SER A 518 -5.78 60.81 23.44
N GLU A 519 -6.94 60.69 24.10
CA GLU A 519 -7.12 59.91 25.31
C GLU A 519 -7.41 58.46 24.94
N LEU A 520 -6.35 57.66 24.93
CA LEU A 520 -6.27 56.31 24.36
C LEU A 520 -7.21 55.25 25.00
N LEU A 521 -8.05 55.60 25.98
CA LEU A 521 -8.37 54.69 27.09
C LEU A 521 -9.75 54.84 27.79
N ILE A 522 -10.76 55.45 27.17
CA ILE A 522 -12.13 55.50 27.77
C ILE A 522 -13.03 54.41 27.17
N ASP A 523 -13.80 53.69 28.00
CA ASP A 523 -14.77 52.65 27.58
C ASP A 523 -15.85 53.17 26.63
N CYS A 524 -16.10 54.46 26.71
CA CYS A 524 -16.94 55.23 25.81
C CYS A 524 -16.21 56.55 25.53
N CYS A 525 -15.68 56.70 24.31
CA CYS A 525 -15.20 58.00 23.86
C CYS A 525 -16.34 59.03 23.94
N GLU A 526 -16.03 60.29 24.28
CA GLU A 526 -16.97 61.36 24.67
C GLU A 526 -18.09 61.69 23.65
N TYR A 527 -18.12 61.05 22.47
CA TYR A 527 -19.03 61.36 21.37
C TYR A 527 -19.86 60.15 20.89
N GLY A 528 -20.79 59.69 21.73
CA GLY A 528 -22.07 59.12 21.28
C GLY A 528 -22.40 57.66 21.65
N GLU A 529 -23.70 57.38 21.83
CA GLU A 529 -24.27 56.04 22.10
C GLU A 529 -23.78 54.96 21.12
N TRP A 530 -23.43 55.34 19.89
CA TRP A 530 -22.95 54.42 18.86
C TRP A 530 -21.63 53.71 19.24
N GLN A 531 -20.69 54.42 19.89
CA GLN A 531 -19.40 53.84 20.30
C GLN A 531 -19.54 52.91 21.52
N CYS A 532 -20.43 53.24 22.47
CA CYS A 532 -20.74 52.33 23.59
C CYS A 532 -21.45 51.04 23.11
N ASN A 533 -22.35 51.16 22.11
CA ASN A 533 -22.99 50.00 21.49
C ASN A 533 -22.01 49.13 20.68
N LEU A 534 -20.91 49.71 20.19
CA LEU A 534 -19.85 48.99 19.48
C LEU A 534 -19.14 48.00 20.41
N MET A 535 -18.84 48.38 21.66
CA MET A 535 -18.22 47.49 22.65
C MET A 535 -19.12 46.28 22.97
N HIS A 536 -20.42 46.49 23.16
CA HIS A 536 -21.37 45.39 23.37
C HIS A 536 -21.46 44.46 22.16
N THR A 537 -21.41 45.01 20.95
CA THR A 537 -21.41 44.23 19.71
C THR A 537 -20.11 43.44 19.55
N TYR A 538 -18.97 44.05 19.88
CA TYR A 538 -17.66 43.41 19.89
C TYR A 538 -17.65 42.21 20.84
N ASN A 539 -18.04 42.39 22.10
CA ASN A 539 -18.01 41.32 23.11
C ASN A 539 -18.90 40.13 22.72
N ARG A 540 -20.07 40.40 22.11
CA ARG A 540 -20.94 39.34 21.57
C ARG A 540 -20.29 38.61 20.39
N LEU A 541 -19.62 39.34 19.50
CA LEU A 541 -18.96 38.75 18.34
C LEU A 541 -17.69 37.97 18.73
N ALA A 542 -16.95 38.43 19.74
CA ALA A 542 -15.73 37.80 20.26
C ALA A 542 -15.98 36.41 20.87
N ALA A 543 -17.20 36.11 21.30
CA ALA A 543 -17.58 34.77 21.73
C ALA A 543 -17.44 33.72 20.62
N PHE A 544 -17.66 34.08 19.35
CA PHE A 544 -17.58 33.11 18.24
C PHE A 544 -16.13 32.67 17.97
N PRO A 545 -15.14 33.56 17.78
CA PRO A 545 -13.74 33.16 17.67
C PRO A 545 -13.24 32.35 18.86
N MET A 546 -13.69 32.65 20.09
CA MET A 546 -13.35 31.83 21.26
C MET A 546 -13.71 30.36 21.04
N VAL A 547 -14.96 30.08 20.64
CA VAL A 547 -15.42 28.73 20.35
C VAL A 547 -14.64 28.11 19.19
N LEU A 548 -14.38 28.88 18.11
CA LEU A 548 -13.62 28.37 16.97
C LEU A 548 -12.16 28.04 17.32
N TYR A 549 -11.50 28.82 18.17
CA TYR A 549 -10.15 28.48 18.66
C TYR A 549 -10.15 27.18 19.47
N PHE A 550 -11.16 26.92 20.30
CA PHE A 550 -11.30 25.64 21.00
C PHE A 550 -11.59 24.48 20.05
N ILE A 551 -12.40 24.70 19.01
CA ILE A 551 -12.62 23.70 17.96
C ILE A 551 -11.30 23.39 17.23
N LEU A 552 -10.47 24.39 16.91
CA LEU A 552 -9.14 24.15 16.33
C LEU A 552 -8.20 23.46 17.31
N ALA A 553 -8.25 23.81 18.60
CA ALA A 553 -7.47 23.14 19.64
C ALA A 553 -7.86 21.67 19.81
N SER A 554 -9.08 21.26 19.41
CA SER A 554 -9.48 19.86 19.42
C SER A 554 -8.58 18.96 18.57
N GLU A 555 -7.82 19.49 17.61
CA GLU A 555 -6.84 18.70 16.85
C GLU A 555 -5.72 18.09 17.70
N LEU A 556 -5.49 18.61 18.91
CA LEU A 556 -4.58 18.00 19.88
C LEU A 556 -5.00 16.56 20.25
N VAL A 557 -6.24 16.16 20.01
CA VAL A 557 -6.67 14.75 20.14
C VAL A 557 -5.82 13.83 19.28
N HIS A 558 -5.26 14.30 18.16
CA HIS A 558 -4.38 13.51 17.32
C HIS A 558 -3.00 13.23 17.96
N LEU A 559 -2.68 13.79 19.14
CA LEU A 559 -1.49 13.35 19.90
C LEU A 559 -1.60 11.89 20.29
N ASN A 560 -2.79 11.44 20.72
CA ASN A 560 -3.04 10.08 21.17
C ASN A 560 -4.04 9.39 20.24
N VAL A 561 -3.75 8.15 19.83
CA VAL A 561 -4.64 7.44 18.89
C VAL A 561 -6.01 7.21 19.53
N HIS A 562 -6.10 6.88 20.82
CA HIS A 562 -7.38 6.65 21.50
C HIS A 562 -8.28 7.90 21.51
N LEU A 563 -7.70 9.08 21.77
CA LEU A 563 -8.44 10.34 21.70
C LEU A 563 -8.87 10.67 20.26
N SER A 564 -8.01 10.38 19.28
CA SER A 564 -8.35 10.51 17.87
C SER A 564 -9.50 9.58 17.46
N VAL A 565 -9.52 8.33 17.96
CA VAL A 565 -10.62 7.38 17.72
C VAL A 565 -11.92 7.95 18.29
N PHE A 566 -11.89 8.43 19.54
CA PHE A 566 -13.06 9.06 20.16
C PHE A 566 -13.57 10.25 19.32
N SER A 567 -12.69 11.12 18.85
CA SER A 567 -13.06 12.26 18.01
C SER A 567 -13.70 11.84 16.67
N VAL A 568 -13.20 10.77 16.05
CA VAL A 568 -13.77 10.20 14.82
C VAL A 568 -15.16 9.63 15.11
N ILE A 569 -15.33 8.89 16.20
CA ILE A 569 -16.62 8.35 16.63
C ILE A 569 -17.63 9.49 16.87
N CYS A 570 -17.26 10.51 17.65
CA CYS A 570 -18.12 11.69 17.84
C CYS A 570 -18.53 12.32 16.52
N SER A 571 -17.58 12.49 15.59
CA SER A 571 -17.83 13.04 14.26
C SER A 571 -18.79 12.20 13.42
N SER A 572 -18.72 10.88 13.51
CA SER A 572 -19.60 9.95 12.80
C SER A 572 -21.00 9.91 13.41
N LEU A 573 -21.10 9.98 14.74
CA LEU A 573 -22.37 9.98 15.47
C LEU A 573 -23.10 11.33 15.42
N MET A 574 -22.46 12.41 14.98
CA MET A 574 -23.06 13.75 14.90
C MET A 574 -24.39 13.77 14.14
N TRP A 575 -24.50 13.03 13.03
CA TRP A 575 -25.72 13.03 12.23
C TRP A 575 -26.88 12.37 12.96
N GLU A 576 -26.64 11.25 13.63
CA GLU A 576 -27.64 10.57 14.45
C GLU A 576 -28.07 11.46 15.61
N PHE A 577 -27.12 12.11 16.29
CA PHE A 577 -27.41 13.09 17.32
C PHE A 577 -28.27 14.26 16.80
N LEU A 578 -27.98 14.81 15.62
CA LEU A 578 -28.77 15.87 15.01
C LEU A 578 -30.20 15.42 14.69
N LEU A 579 -30.40 14.18 14.23
CA LEU A 579 -31.73 13.61 14.04
C LEU A 579 -32.49 13.50 15.37
N TYR A 580 -31.83 13.10 16.45
CA TYR A 580 -32.42 13.07 17.78
C TYR A 580 -32.80 14.46 18.29
N VAL A 581 -31.94 15.45 18.09
CA VAL A 581 -32.26 16.85 18.41
C VAL A 581 -33.45 17.34 17.59
N ALA A 582 -33.56 16.96 16.31
CA ALA A 582 -34.72 17.29 15.49
C ALA A 582 -36.01 16.62 16.01
N VAL A 583 -35.94 15.36 16.45
CA VAL A 583 -37.07 14.67 17.10
C VAL A 583 -37.44 15.36 18.42
N LEU A 584 -36.47 15.76 19.24
CA LEU A 584 -36.70 16.51 20.48
C LEU A 584 -37.40 17.85 20.19
N ILE A 585 -36.90 18.62 19.22
CA ILE A 585 -37.50 19.91 18.84
C ILE A 585 -38.93 19.69 18.36
N PHE A 586 -39.16 18.72 17.48
CA PHE A 586 -40.51 18.41 16.99
C PHE A 586 -41.45 17.98 18.12
N PHE A 587 -40.99 17.08 18.99
CA PHE A 587 -41.77 16.55 20.10
C PHE A 587 -42.10 17.65 21.13
N THR A 588 -41.10 18.47 21.48
CA THR A 588 -41.26 19.62 22.38
C THR A 588 -42.20 20.66 21.78
N ALA A 589 -42.10 20.96 20.48
CA ALA A 589 -43.00 21.88 19.81
C ALA A 589 -44.46 21.37 19.79
N ALA A 590 -44.66 20.06 19.59
CA ALA A 590 -45.97 19.44 19.62
C ALA A 590 -46.62 19.54 21.02
N PHE A 591 -45.89 19.19 22.08
CA PHE A 591 -46.41 19.33 23.45
C PHE A 591 -46.56 20.79 23.89
N ALA A 592 -45.63 21.67 23.51
CA ALA A 592 -45.70 23.10 23.81
C ALA A 592 -46.92 23.76 23.18
N SER A 593 -47.25 23.41 21.94
CA SER A 593 -48.45 23.92 21.25
C SER A 593 -49.74 23.39 21.88
N ALA A 594 -49.77 22.13 22.30
CA ALA A 594 -50.91 21.58 23.04
C ALA A 594 -51.12 22.27 24.40
N VAL A 595 -50.03 22.50 25.16
CA VAL A 595 -50.07 23.16 26.46
C VAL A 595 -50.46 24.64 26.34
N ALA A 596 -49.96 25.35 25.32
CA ALA A 596 -50.29 26.75 25.07
C ALA A 596 -51.77 26.98 24.70
N CYS A 597 -52.50 25.94 24.29
CA CYS A 597 -53.95 26.02 24.02
C CYS A 597 -54.83 25.83 25.26
N LEU A 598 -54.26 25.50 26.42
CA LEU A 598 -55.03 25.32 27.66
C LEU A 598 -55.58 26.66 28.18
N PRO A 599 -56.79 26.67 28.76
CA PRO A 599 -57.34 27.87 29.38
C PRO A 599 -56.45 28.31 30.54
N GLN A 600 -56.09 29.59 30.56
CA GLN A 600 -55.18 30.15 31.56
C GLN A 600 -55.96 30.53 32.82
N SER A 601 -55.47 30.10 33.99
CA SER A 601 -56.04 30.50 35.27
C SER A 601 -55.81 32.01 35.52
N MET A 602 -56.77 32.69 36.15
CA MET A 602 -56.78 34.16 36.33
C MET A 602 -55.75 34.68 37.36
N GLY A 603 -54.82 33.84 37.84
CA GLY A 603 -53.80 34.23 38.82
C GLY A 603 -52.57 34.85 38.14
N SER A 604 -52.25 36.10 38.48
CA SER A 604 -51.11 36.85 37.92
C SER A 604 -49.74 36.23 38.21
N ASP A 605 -49.64 35.37 39.24
CA ASP A 605 -48.41 34.68 39.66
C ASP A 605 -48.45 33.15 39.43
N SER A 606 -49.38 32.65 38.61
CA SER A 606 -49.48 31.21 38.30
C SER A 606 -48.31 30.74 37.42
N VAL A 607 -47.90 29.47 37.58
CA VAL A 607 -46.84 28.88 36.74
C VAL A 607 -47.28 28.81 35.29
N GLN A 608 -48.58 28.67 35.06
CA GLN A 608 -49.17 28.69 33.73
C GLN A 608 -48.93 30.02 33.01
N MET A 609 -48.98 31.16 33.72
CA MET A 609 -48.69 32.49 33.17
C MET A 609 -47.19 32.77 33.00
N ARG A 610 -46.33 32.20 33.85
CA ARG A 610 -44.88 32.40 33.78
C ARG A 610 -44.22 31.56 32.68
N ASP A 611 -44.54 30.27 32.66
CA ASP A 611 -43.77 29.26 31.93
C ASP A 611 -44.49 28.73 30.69
N PHE A 612 -45.83 28.85 30.63
CA PHE A 612 -46.67 28.24 29.60
C PHE A 612 -47.61 29.22 28.88
N PHE A 613 -47.42 30.53 29.09
CA PHE A 613 -48.32 31.55 28.57
C PHE A 613 -48.36 31.64 27.04
N SER A 614 -47.20 31.49 26.41
CA SER A 614 -47.04 31.56 24.96
C SER A 614 -46.34 30.31 24.45
N TRP A 615 -46.55 29.99 23.17
CA TRP A 615 -45.89 28.84 22.54
C TRP A 615 -44.35 28.86 22.70
N PRO A 616 -43.64 30.00 22.50
CA PRO A 616 -42.20 30.06 22.74
C PRO A 616 -41.79 29.79 24.20
N LEU A 617 -42.51 30.34 25.18
CA LEU A 617 -42.23 30.11 26.60
C LEU A 617 -42.51 28.65 26.99
N ALA A 618 -43.64 28.10 26.54
CA ALA A 618 -43.98 26.69 26.75
C ALA A 618 -42.93 25.75 26.12
N PHE A 619 -42.40 26.12 24.95
CA PHE A 619 -41.33 25.38 24.28
C PHE A 619 -40.02 25.44 25.08
N GLU A 620 -39.60 26.61 25.55
CA GLU A 620 -38.39 26.78 26.37
C GLU A 620 -38.49 26.03 27.71
N SER A 621 -39.66 26.09 28.37
CA SER A 621 -39.93 25.38 29.62
C SER A 621 -39.89 23.87 29.44
N LEU A 622 -40.57 23.34 28.40
CA LEU A 622 -40.53 21.89 28.10
C LEU A 622 -39.14 21.43 27.64
N LEU A 623 -38.39 22.25 26.92
CA LEU A 623 -37.00 21.94 26.55
C LEU A 623 -36.10 21.88 27.79
N SER A 624 -36.29 22.79 28.73
CA SER A 624 -35.61 22.77 30.03
C SER A 624 -35.97 21.52 30.84
N MET A 625 -37.23 21.07 30.78
CA MET A 625 -37.64 19.79 31.37
C MET A 625 -37.00 18.59 30.66
N ALA A 626 -36.84 18.64 29.34
CA ALA A 626 -36.20 17.58 28.56
C ALA A 626 -34.71 17.41 28.91
N PHE A 627 -34.01 18.50 29.21
CA PHE A 627 -32.63 18.50 29.68
C PHE A 627 -32.48 18.36 31.21
N ASN A 628 -33.60 18.21 31.94
CA ASN A 628 -33.63 18.12 33.40
C ASN A 628 -32.99 19.35 34.10
N THR A 629 -33.11 20.53 33.49
CA THR A 629 -32.67 21.83 34.05
C THR A 629 -33.81 22.64 34.64
N TYR A 630 -35.04 22.14 34.55
CA TYR A 630 -36.22 22.77 35.15
C TYR A 630 -36.24 22.53 36.67
N GLY A 631 -36.34 23.60 37.47
CA GLY A 631 -36.20 23.54 38.92
C GLY A 631 -37.24 22.65 39.61
N SER A 632 -36.86 21.97 40.70
CA SER A 632 -37.75 21.11 41.51
C SER A 632 -38.99 21.85 42.01
N ASP A 633 -38.80 23.09 42.46
CA ASP A 633 -39.85 23.90 43.07
C ASP A 633 -40.95 24.25 42.06
N ASN A 634 -40.59 24.33 40.77
CA ASN A 634 -41.53 24.58 39.70
C ASN A 634 -42.44 23.37 39.44
N TYR A 635 -41.95 22.14 39.64
CA TYR A 635 -42.78 20.94 39.54
C TYR A 635 -43.81 20.86 40.67
N GLU A 636 -43.44 21.29 41.89
CA GLU A 636 -44.37 21.36 43.01
C GLU A 636 -45.49 22.39 42.76
N GLN A 637 -45.12 23.54 42.17
CA GLN A 637 -46.10 24.54 41.78
C GLN A 637 -47.04 24.02 40.67
N ILE A 638 -46.54 23.31 39.65
CA ILE A 638 -47.39 22.64 38.63
C ILE A 638 -48.34 21.62 39.27
N ALA A 639 -47.91 20.92 40.33
CA ALA A 639 -48.76 19.96 41.03
C ALA A 639 -49.91 20.63 41.80
N GLN A 640 -49.73 21.89 42.23
CA GLN A 640 -50.71 22.69 42.96
C GLN A 640 -51.69 23.46 42.04
N GLU A 641 -51.43 23.55 40.74
CA GLU A 641 -52.32 24.23 39.77
C GLU A 641 -53.69 23.54 39.63
N ASP A 642 -54.73 24.33 39.38
CA ASP A 642 -56.11 23.83 39.26
C ASP A 642 -56.38 23.09 37.94
N GLU A 643 -55.59 23.33 36.89
CA GLU A 643 -55.80 22.75 35.56
C GLU A 643 -55.23 21.32 35.46
N PRO A 644 -56.09 20.27 35.42
CA PRO A 644 -55.62 18.88 35.44
C PRO A 644 -54.95 18.46 34.14
N MET A 645 -55.32 19.06 33.01
CA MET A 645 -54.76 18.71 31.70
C MET A 645 -53.29 19.10 31.59
N LEU A 646 -52.88 20.21 32.20
CA LEU A 646 -51.47 20.63 32.25
C LEU A 646 -50.61 19.54 32.91
N LYS A 647 -51.07 19.00 34.04
CA LYS A 647 -50.38 17.92 34.77
C LYS A 647 -50.23 16.68 33.90
N TRP A 648 -51.30 16.26 33.21
CA TRP A 648 -51.27 15.11 32.32
C TRP A 648 -50.35 15.30 31.11
N PHE A 649 -50.32 16.50 30.50
CA PHE A 649 -49.41 16.78 29.39
C PHE A 649 -47.94 16.79 29.83
N VAL A 650 -47.62 17.39 30.98
CA VAL A 650 -46.25 17.40 31.53
C VAL A 650 -45.81 15.99 31.94
N MET A 651 -46.67 15.21 32.61
CA MET A 651 -46.39 13.81 32.93
C MET A 651 -46.22 12.95 31.67
N GLY A 652 -47.10 13.12 30.68
CA GLY A 652 -47.02 12.42 29.40
C GLY A 652 -45.76 12.77 28.61
N PHE A 653 -45.37 14.03 28.59
CA PHE A 653 -44.11 14.50 28.01
C PHE A 653 -42.91 13.85 28.72
N ALA A 654 -42.85 13.94 30.05
CA ALA A 654 -41.75 13.38 30.84
C ALA A 654 -41.65 11.85 30.68
N ALA A 655 -42.77 11.13 30.69
CA ALA A 655 -42.79 9.68 30.48
C ALA A 655 -42.30 9.31 29.08
N CYS A 656 -42.82 9.95 28.03
CA CYS A 656 -42.42 9.66 26.66
C CYS A 656 -40.96 10.06 26.38
N TRP A 657 -40.50 11.20 26.89
CA TRP A 657 -39.14 11.67 26.66
C TRP A 657 -38.11 10.91 27.50
N HIS A 658 -38.23 10.96 28.84
CA HIS A 658 -37.20 10.42 29.74
C HIS A 658 -37.22 8.89 29.82
N VAL A 659 -38.40 8.25 29.82
CA VAL A 659 -38.49 6.79 29.95
C VAL A 659 -38.31 6.10 28.61
N TYR A 660 -38.89 6.63 27.54
CA TYR A 660 -38.88 5.95 26.24
C TYR A 660 -37.81 6.51 25.28
N LEU A 661 -37.92 7.77 24.84
CA LEU A 661 -37.09 8.31 23.76
C LEU A 661 -35.62 8.46 24.15
N MET A 662 -35.31 8.91 25.37
CA MET A 662 -33.93 9.06 25.84
C MET A 662 -33.23 7.70 26.00
N ASN A 663 -33.91 6.71 26.58
CA ASN A 663 -33.37 5.35 26.70
C ASN A 663 -33.19 4.68 25.34
N LEU A 664 -34.12 4.90 24.41
CA LEU A 664 -33.98 4.44 23.03
C LEU A 664 -32.77 5.08 22.34
N MET A 665 -32.54 6.39 22.55
CA MET A 665 -31.37 7.10 22.05
C MET A 665 -30.07 6.51 22.58
N VAL A 666 -29.96 6.30 23.90
CA VAL A 666 -28.76 5.70 24.51
C VAL A 666 -28.51 4.30 23.94
N ALA A 667 -29.55 3.47 23.82
CA ALA A 667 -29.42 2.13 23.26
C ALA A 667 -28.93 2.14 21.80
N GLN A 668 -29.49 3.00 20.95
CA GLN A 668 -29.06 3.12 19.55
C GLN A 668 -27.62 3.64 19.44
N LEU A 669 -27.25 4.65 20.22
CA LEU A 669 -25.88 5.19 20.24
C LEU A 669 -24.87 4.14 20.72
N CYS A 670 -25.19 3.33 21.74
CA CYS A 670 -24.32 2.24 22.20
C CYS A 670 -24.13 1.16 21.14
N GLN A 671 -25.18 0.77 20.42
CA GLN A 671 -25.07 -0.20 19.34
C GLN A 671 -24.20 0.35 18.20
N ARG A 672 -24.45 1.58 17.77
CA ARG A 672 -23.69 2.26 16.71
C ARG A 672 -22.24 2.48 17.06
N TYR A 673 -21.95 2.82 18.32
CA TYR A 673 -20.60 2.91 18.83
C TYR A 673 -19.82 1.60 18.59
N ASN A 674 -20.40 0.46 18.94
CA ASN A 674 -19.76 -0.85 18.77
C ASN A 674 -19.55 -1.21 17.30
N GLU A 675 -20.52 -0.90 16.43
CA GLU A 675 -20.41 -1.15 14.97
C GLU A 675 -19.29 -0.32 14.32
N ILE A 676 -19.14 0.95 14.72
CA ILE A 676 -18.21 1.90 14.07
C ILE A 676 -16.81 1.86 14.70
N PHE A 677 -16.64 1.30 15.91
CA PHE A 677 -15.39 1.38 16.67
C PHE A 677 -14.15 0.90 15.88
N HIS A 678 -14.28 -0.22 15.17
CA HIS A 678 -13.18 -0.78 14.38
C HIS A 678 -12.78 0.13 13.21
N ASP A 679 -13.76 0.63 12.46
CA ASP A 679 -13.52 1.55 11.35
C ASP A 679 -12.99 2.91 11.84
N ALA A 680 -13.47 3.40 12.99
CA ALA A 680 -12.95 4.61 13.61
C ALA A 680 -11.49 4.46 14.05
N ARG A 681 -11.10 3.28 14.55
CA ARG A 681 -9.70 2.92 14.84
C ARG A 681 -8.84 2.97 13.59
N GLY A 682 -9.29 2.36 12.49
CA GLY A 682 -8.62 2.40 11.19
C GLY A 682 -8.45 3.83 10.67
N ASN A 683 -9.51 4.62 10.66
CA ASN A 683 -9.49 6.02 10.23
C ASN A 683 -8.55 6.88 11.07
N ALA A 684 -8.55 6.75 12.39
CA ALA A 684 -7.63 7.46 13.27
C ALA A 684 -6.16 7.12 12.97
N ARG A 685 -5.87 5.86 12.61
CA ARG A 685 -4.54 5.41 12.18
C ARG A 685 -4.16 5.94 10.79
N LEU A 686 -5.09 6.03 9.86
CA LEU A 686 -4.87 6.69 8.57
C LEU A 686 -4.52 8.17 8.78
N THR A 687 -5.27 8.90 9.62
CA THR A 687 -4.96 10.29 9.97
C THR A 687 -3.60 10.42 10.65
N ARG A 688 -3.22 9.49 11.53
CA ARG A 688 -1.88 9.42 12.12
C ARG A 688 -0.80 9.32 11.03
N GLY A 689 -0.99 8.42 10.07
CA GLY A 689 -0.08 8.25 8.94
C GLY A 689 0.08 9.52 8.10
N ILE A 690 -1.03 10.21 7.80
CA ILE A 690 -1.03 11.50 7.10
C ILE A 690 -0.21 12.53 7.88
N ASN A 691 -0.43 12.64 9.19
CA ASN A 691 0.31 13.57 10.06
C ASN A 691 1.82 13.26 10.11
N ILE A 692 2.20 11.98 10.04
CA ILE A 692 3.60 11.56 9.94
C ILE A 692 4.20 12.07 8.63
N TYR A 693 3.63 11.71 7.47
CA TYR A 693 4.22 12.01 6.15
C TYR A 693 4.09 13.48 5.73
N GLU A 694 2.91 14.08 5.86
CA GLU A 694 2.63 15.41 5.32
C GLU A 694 3.10 16.54 6.25
N THR A 695 3.04 16.34 7.57
CA THR A 695 3.35 17.40 8.55
C THR A 695 4.70 17.20 9.23
N SER A 696 5.00 16.00 9.71
CA SER A 696 6.12 15.79 10.64
C SER A 696 7.44 15.48 9.92
N MET A 697 7.41 14.56 8.95
CA MET A 697 8.60 14.13 8.21
C MET A 697 9.33 15.26 7.49
N PRO A 698 8.66 16.25 6.85
CA PRO A 698 9.34 17.38 6.21
C PRO A 698 10.13 18.27 7.19
N LEU A 699 9.78 18.23 8.48
CA LEU A 699 10.45 19.00 9.54
C LEU A 699 11.66 18.27 10.13
N ILE A 700 11.87 16.99 9.77
CA ILE A 700 12.94 16.16 10.30
C ILE A 700 14.20 16.37 9.46
N SER A 701 15.31 16.72 10.12
CA SER A 701 16.61 16.84 9.46
C SER A 701 17.20 15.47 9.12
N LYS A 702 17.98 15.39 8.04
CA LYS A 702 18.67 14.16 7.63
C LYS A 702 19.52 13.57 8.75
N LYS A 703 20.20 14.41 9.54
CA LYS A 703 21.04 13.96 10.69
C LYS A 703 20.21 13.27 11.78
N ARG A 704 19.01 13.78 12.07
CA ARG A 704 18.11 13.18 13.06
C ARG A 704 17.54 11.85 12.54
N TRP A 705 17.23 11.78 11.25
CA TRP A 705 16.82 10.55 10.60
C TRP A 705 17.91 9.47 10.63
N THR A 706 19.14 9.80 10.21
CA THR A 706 20.26 8.83 10.21
C THR A 706 20.55 8.32 11.62
N GLY A 707 20.62 9.22 12.61
CA GLY A 707 20.84 8.81 14.01
C GLY A 707 19.71 7.94 14.57
N PHE A 708 18.46 8.13 14.12
CA PHE A 708 17.36 7.25 14.47
C PHE A 708 17.52 5.86 13.83
N VAL A 709 17.82 5.77 12.53
CA VAL A 709 18.01 4.49 11.85
C VAL A 709 19.17 3.70 12.44
N GLU A 710 20.30 4.37 12.73
CA GLU A 710 21.45 3.78 13.42
C GLU A 710 21.08 3.25 14.82
N SER A 711 20.23 3.97 15.55
CA SER A 711 19.79 3.54 16.89
C SER A 711 18.97 2.25 16.90
N LEU A 712 18.34 1.89 15.77
CA LEU A 712 17.54 0.67 15.63
C LEU A 712 18.39 -0.58 15.40
N ARG A 713 19.68 -0.44 15.05
CA ARG A 713 20.62 -1.57 14.80
C ARG A 713 20.08 -2.64 13.84
N LEU A 714 19.41 -2.21 12.77
CA LEU A 714 18.72 -3.09 11.81
C LEU A 714 19.65 -4.05 11.07
N GLU A 715 20.96 -3.83 11.09
CA GLU A 715 21.96 -4.67 10.41
C GLU A 715 22.43 -5.85 11.27
N GLU A 716 22.21 -5.78 12.59
CA GLU A 716 22.55 -6.86 13.52
C GLU A 716 21.50 -7.98 13.44
N ALA A 717 21.93 -9.21 13.66
CA ALA A 717 21.03 -10.36 13.80
C ALA A 717 20.17 -10.18 15.04
N CYS A 718 18.84 -10.30 14.91
CA CYS A 718 17.93 -10.11 16.03
C CYS A 718 17.66 -11.45 16.72
N GLU A 719 18.02 -11.57 17.99
CA GLU A 719 17.75 -12.77 18.79
C GLU A 719 16.24 -13.06 18.84
N LEU A 720 15.89 -14.32 18.56
CA LEU A 720 14.54 -14.85 18.70
C LEU A 720 14.29 -15.15 20.18
N ASP A 721 14.93 -16.19 20.71
CA ASP A 721 14.95 -16.57 22.12
C ASP A 721 16.40 -16.56 22.65
N GLU A 722 16.58 -16.77 23.95
CA GLU A 722 17.91 -16.76 24.58
C GLU A 722 18.86 -17.76 23.92
N GLY A 723 19.94 -17.25 23.32
CA GLY A 723 20.94 -18.06 22.62
C GLY A 723 20.58 -18.43 21.17
N ASP A 724 19.46 -17.92 20.63
CA ASP A 724 18.99 -18.20 19.28
C ASP A 724 19.03 -16.95 18.38
N ASN A 725 20.10 -16.80 17.60
CA ASN A 725 20.29 -15.65 16.71
C ASN A 725 19.42 -15.78 15.46
N GLY A 726 18.41 -14.92 15.36
CA GLY A 726 17.49 -14.87 14.25
C GLY A 726 17.96 -14.01 13.07
N PRO A 727 17.06 -13.77 12.10
CA PRO A 727 17.31 -12.92 10.96
C PRO A 727 17.57 -11.45 11.34
N ARG A 728 18.19 -10.71 10.41
CA ARG A 728 18.46 -9.27 10.53
C ARG A 728 17.21 -8.44 10.23
N GLY A 729 17.26 -7.14 10.49
CA GLY A 729 16.22 -6.19 10.07
C GLY A 729 14.96 -6.17 10.93
N ALA A 730 14.99 -6.85 12.08
CA ALA A 730 13.93 -6.79 13.08
C ALA A 730 14.24 -5.80 14.20
N VAL A 731 13.18 -5.17 14.70
CA VAL A 731 13.20 -4.42 15.96
C VAL A 731 12.56 -5.30 17.04
N PRO A 732 13.29 -5.68 18.09
CA PRO A 732 12.74 -6.47 19.19
C PRO A 732 11.87 -5.59 20.11
N THR A 733 10.76 -6.14 20.57
CA THR A 733 9.84 -5.52 21.53
C THR A 733 9.23 -6.57 22.46
N THR A 734 8.47 -6.12 23.45
CA THR A 734 7.70 -6.97 24.35
C THR A 734 6.22 -6.66 24.20
N GLU A 735 5.40 -7.68 23.99
CA GLU A 735 3.93 -7.60 23.95
C GLU A 735 3.35 -8.08 25.28
N ASP A 736 2.32 -7.41 25.76
CA ASP A 736 1.55 -7.89 26.90
C ASP A 736 0.52 -8.97 26.45
N PRO A 737 -0.12 -9.68 27.38
CA PRO A 737 -1.08 -10.73 27.03
C PRO A 737 -2.29 -10.21 26.24
N TYR A 738 -2.69 -8.95 26.45
CA TYR A 738 -3.85 -8.35 25.79
C TYR A 738 -3.55 -7.93 24.35
N ASP A 739 -2.36 -7.40 24.07
CA ASP A 739 -1.89 -7.03 22.75
C ASP A 739 -1.79 -8.24 21.82
N TYR A 740 -1.34 -9.37 22.34
CA TYR A 740 -1.37 -10.64 21.62
C TYR A 740 -2.80 -11.05 21.22
N LEU A 741 -3.75 -10.97 22.17
CA LEU A 741 -5.15 -11.36 21.95
C LEU A 741 -5.88 -10.48 20.94
N GLN A 742 -5.41 -9.24 20.72
CA GLN A 742 -5.96 -8.38 19.66
C GLN A 742 -5.73 -8.95 18.26
N TYR A 743 -4.70 -9.77 18.06
CA TYR A 743 -4.40 -10.38 16.76
C TYR A 743 -3.80 -11.80 16.93
N PRO A 744 -4.62 -12.83 17.20
CA PRO A 744 -4.18 -14.19 17.47
C PRO A 744 -3.81 -15.00 16.22
N LYS A 745 -3.99 -14.45 15.01
CA LYS A 745 -3.74 -15.13 13.73
C LYS A 745 -2.27 -15.53 13.54
N VAL A 746 -1.33 -14.76 14.09
CA VAL A 746 0.10 -15.08 14.04
C VAL A 746 0.41 -16.17 15.07
N THR A 747 0.91 -17.30 14.59
CA THR A 747 1.30 -18.44 15.42
C THR A 747 2.52 -18.13 16.30
N LEU A 748 2.53 -18.69 17.51
CA LEU A 748 3.66 -18.59 18.43
C LEU A 748 4.82 -19.46 17.93
N ASP A 749 6.03 -18.89 17.93
CA ASP A 749 7.26 -19.51 17.44
C ASP A 749 7.04 -20.30 16.14
N ARG A 750 6.79 -19.54 15.08
CA ARG A 750 6.56 -20.03 13.72
C ARG A 750 7.79 -20.61 13.02
N VAL A 751 8.94 -20.66 13.70
CA VAL A 751 10.18 -21.17 13.11
C VAL A 751 10.07 -22.67 12.92
N GLN A 752 10.27 -23.14 11.69
CA GLN A 752 10.29 -24.56 11.38
C GLN A 752 11.72 -25.08 11.54
N ARG A 753 11.96 -25.84 12.61
CA ARG A 753 13.27 -26.42 12.93
C ARG A 753 13.33 -27.86 12.43
N TYR A 754 14.27 -28.17 11.57
CA TYR A 754 14.46 -29.50 10.98
C TYR A 754 15.72 -30.18 11.53
N GLY A 755 15.57 -31.44 11.95
CA GLY A 755 16.71 -32.32 12.22
C GLY A 755 17.30 -32.89 10.93
N GLY A 756 18.51 -33.46 11.01
CA GLY A 756 19.14 -34.20 9.91
C GLY A 756 20.43 -33.57 9.37
N LEU A 757 20.76 -33.91 8.12
CA LEU A 757 21.98 -33.46 7.44
C LEU A 757 21.90 -31.98 7.07
N ALA A 758 22.88 -31.21 7.52
CA ALA A 758 22.98 -29.78 7.25
C ALA A 758 23.77 -29.50 5.95
N ASN A 759 23.26 -29.92 4.78
CA ASN A 759 23.74 -29.46 3.46
C ASN A 759 22.71 -28.55 2.72
N PRO A 760 23.02 -27.27 2.39
CA PRO A 760 22.17 -26.37 1.61
C PRO A 760 21.67 -26.89 0.26
N GLU A 761 22.40 -27.83 -0.35
CA GLU A 761 22.08 -28.44 -1.64
C GLU A 761 20.93 -29.46 -1.55
N LEU A 762 20.59 -29.90 -0.33
CA LEU A 762 19.52 -30.86 -0.11
C LEU A 762 18.16 -30.15 0.02
N PRO A 763 17.07 -30.79 -0.45
CA PRO A 763 15.72 -30.32 -0.18
C PRO A 763 15.39 -30.45 1.32
N TRP A 764 14.34 -29.76 1.76
CA TRP A 764 13.80 -29.99 3.10
C TRP A 764 13.18 -31.40 3.18
N PRO A 765 13.39 -32.14 4.29
CA PRO A 765 12.69 -33.40 4.50
C PRO A 765 11.18 -33.14 4.53
N SER A 766 10.39 -34.10 4.03
CA SER A 766 8.94 -33.94 4.04
C SER A 766 8.44 -33.80 5.49
N LEU A 767 7.41 -32.98 5.72
CA LEU A 767 6.84 -32.81 7.06
C LEU A 767 6.28 -34.11 7.65
N GLU A 768 5.96 -35.09 6.79
CA GLU A 768 5.54 -36.45 7.17
C GLU A 768 6.72 -37.36 7.54
N GLU A 769 7.93 -37.14 7.01
CA GLU A 769 9.16 -37.85 7.40
C GLU A 769 9.94 -37.14 8.51
N ALA A 770 9.71 -35.85 8.74
CA ALA A 770 10.25 -35.07 9.86
C ALA A 770 9.54 -35.38 11.20
N ILE A 771 8.43 -36.11 11.12
CA ILE A 771 7.84 -36.86 12.22
C ILE A 771 8.89 -37.91 12.63
N ASP A 772 9.60 -37.64 13.73
CA ASP A 772 10.41 -38.67 14.36
C ASP A 772 9.49 -39.84 14.75
N ASP A 773 9.53 -40.89 13.93
CA ASP A 773 8.74 -42.11 14.10
C ASP A 773 9.35 -43.05 15.16
N SER A 774 10.46 -42.62 15.78
CA SER A 774 11.01 -43.28 16.95
C SER A 774 10.00 -43.28 18.11
N ALA A 775 10.17 -44.23 19.03
CA ALA A 775 9.39 -44.28 20.25
C ALA A 775 9.47 -42.97 21.07
N VAL A 776 10.57 -42.22 20.93
CA VAL A 776 10.80 -40.94 21.61
C VAL A 776 9.98 -39.83 20.96
N GLY A 777 9.93 -39.76 19.63
CA GLY A 777 9.12 -38.78 18.89
C GLY A 777 7.62 -38.99 19.06
N LYS A 778 7.17 -40.24 19.21
CA LYS A 778 5.77 -40.58 19.59
C LYS A 778 5.46 -40.20 21.03
N LEU A 779 6.38 -40.49 21.96
CA LEU A 779 6.21 -40.13 23.37
C LEU A 779 6.12 -38.60 23.54
N THR A 780 6.98 -37.85 22.86
CA THR A 780 7.02 -36.37 22.92
C THR A 780 5.71 -35.75 22.42
N ARG A 781 5.11 -36.30 21.36
CA ARG A 781 3.80 -35.85 20.87
C ARG A 781 2.66 -36.20 21.81
N MET A 782 2.70 -37.38 22.42
CA MET A 782 1.72 -37.77 23.43
C MET A 782 1.81 -36.88 24.68
N THR A 783 3.01 -36.54 25.15
CA THR A 783 3.16 -35.60 26.26
C THR A 783 2.73 -34.20 25.86
N GLN A 784 3.09 -33.71 24.68
CA GLN A 784 2.69 -32.37 24.24
C GLN A 784 1.18 -32.23 24.05
N ALA A 785 0.51 -33.22 23.46
CA ALA A 785 -0.94 -33.26 23.36
C ALA A 785 -1.61 -33.32 24.75
N LYS A 786 -1.03 -34.08 25.70
CA LYS A 786 -1.51 -34.09 27.08
C LYS A 786 -1.30 -32.77 27.81
N PHE A 787 -0.18 -32.07 27.58
CA PHE A 787 0.06 -30.76 28.17
C PHE A 787 -0.91 -29.71 27.62
N GLU A 788 -1.18 -29.71 26.31
CA GLU A 788 -2.18 -28.82 25.70
C GLU A 788 -3.61 -29.13 26.19
N GLU A 789 -3.94 -30.41 26.41
CA GLU A 789 -5.20 -30.83 27.01
C GLU A 789 -5.30 -30.38 28.48
N MET A 790 -4.22 -30.48 29.24
CA MET A 790 -4.15 -30.04 30.62
C MET A 790 -4.25 -28.51 30.75
N ASP A 791 -3.61 -27.76 29.85
CA ASP A 791 -3.73 -26.30 29.78
C ASP A 791 -5.16 -25.87 29.43
N ARG A 792 -5.85 -26.60 28.54
CA ARG A 792 -7.28 -26.36 28.25
C ARG A 792 -8.18 -26.63 29.45
N LEU A 793 -7.89 -27.67 30.24
CA LEU A 793 -8.65 -27.98 31.45
C LEU A 793 -8.41 -26.94 32.56
N MET A 794 -7.19 -26.41 32.67
CA MET A 794 -6.83 -25.33 33.59
C MET A 794 -7.49 -23.99 33.20
N LEU A 795 -7.62 -23.72 31.90
CA LEU A 795 -8.32 -22.52 31.39
C LEU A 795 -9.85 -22.64 31.40
N GLY A 796 -10.39 -23.86 31.51
CA GLY A 796 -11.83 -24.12 31.62
C GLY A 796 -12.38 -24.10 33.05
N SER A 797 -11.54 -23.85 34.06
CA SER A 797 -11.89 -23.89 35.49
C SER A 797 -11.73 -22.55 36.22
N SER A 798 -11.62 -21.44 35.49
CA SER A 798 -11.63 -20.06 36.01
C SER A 798 -12.86 -19.27 35.58
#